data_AF-A0A957HDY1-F1
#
_entry.id   AF-A0A957HDY1-F1
#
_cell.length_a   1.000
_cell.length_b   1.000
_cell.length_c   1.000
_cell.angle_alpha   90.00
_cell.angle_beta   90.00
_cell.angle_gamma   90.00
#
_symmetry.space_group_name_H-M   'P 1'
#
loop_
_entity.id
_entity.type
_entity.pdbx_description
1 polymer ?
#
loop_
_entity_poly.entity_id
_entity_poly.type
_entity_poly.pdbx_seq_one_letter_code
_entity_poly.pdbx_strand_id
1 'polypeptide(L)'
;MAQTVPPQQQGNRAGCWLTAFVSLFVALLLVTVGLFLPPFDLYNRLFTEPYTALSLQGDAVLSPDQSLTVAAATDVNGEFGLRVQSVGLQDFEAANIEAGEWIPAAKQAVPYYLALQSAVYTLETQGASPAAMQLSLRIPGNAASSDLLDLYGWYESDAGGSWRFIPAQTVDNSLQATLEDLPQRVAIFQAVPDLPQVQVSYNVDTALTPQVGGVATIVSPAGLQPTLTGSVTGSLAAGFDLNSSYRVMPVVRDFSDPRVVDPQTVVAIIGNSELRAQHVRELTLIATGGYDGLFIDYRGLPEDQRDNFSRFIAQLGDSLHGVGRSLGVVVPAAQNVDGIWQTGAYDWRALGASADYLQIEVGVVNPMVFAGGETQYIEALLRWTVTEVNRYKVLLGLSSQSVREIAGNFTPIGYDEALAGLGNVTIESDAFSETGSIEPGTEIRARLDGRSAEGSVETSIRTPYLDYMDDSGNLSARMWITTGNALRYRMDWVVPFALGGVAFDDLLEDDVASDVLATIGDFRTQIPTLATNPTWALRWRIVDASGTAVQEATTQLDEELVLTLDAPDGNYAINPSVLLVEENIQRESVRTGAQVALFQPTATPTPLPTSTPTPVPTNTPTPAPIQATPIPSTGGGNTGGGNGFGANVPPAGSIVGGFEYGGHVTSANSPRAIGAMQSAGMSWMKVQIRYPQDASGTISAAHGAGFKILIGTVGNPAELGAGGSGYIQQYAAWLAGIAAAGADAIEVWNEP
;
A
#
# COMPACT_ATOMS: atom_id res chain seq x y z
N MET A 1 119.29 64.17 7.97
CA MET A 1 118.01 64.51 7.29
C MET A 1 117.57 63.30 6.48
N ALA A 2 116.30 62.90 6.67
CA ALA A 2 115.48 61.89 5.98
C ALA A 2 116.12 60.87 5.01
N GLN A 3 115.88 59.56 5.27
CA GLN A 3 115.61 58.58 4.23
C GLN A 3 114.44 57.67 4.66
N THR A 4 113.41 57.67 3.82
CA THR A 4 112.17 56.89 3.90
C THR A 4 112.39 55.44 3.42
N VAL A 5 111.79 54.49 4.14
CA VAL A 5 111.70 53.06 3.76
C VAL A 5 110.22 52.75 3.43
N PRO A 6 109.87 52.08 2.32
CA PRO A 6 108.50 51.68 2.03
C PRO A 6 108.17 50.29 2.62
N PRO A 7 106.89 49.99 2.91
CA PRO A 7 106.49 48.69 3.45
C PRO A 7 106.20 47.68 2.33
N GLN A 8 106.61 46.42 2.55
CA GLN A 8 106.16 45.28 1.75
C GLN A 8 104.83 44.73 2.32
N GLN A 9 103.79 44.67 1.48
CA GLN A 9 102.58 43.88 1.72
C GLN A 9 102.71 42.52 1.02
N GLN A 10 102.70 41.43 1.80
CA GLN A 10 102.43 40.08 1.30
C GLN A 10 100.90 39.88 1.23
N GLY A 11 100.36 39.88 0.01
CA GLY A 11 98.94 39.60 -0.26
C GLY A 11 98.65 38.11 -0.31
N ASN A 12 97.83 37.64 0.64
CA ASN A 12 97.38 36.27 0.79
C ASN A 12 96.26 35.95 -0.25
N ARG A 13 96.62 35.38 -1.41
CA ARG A 13 95.70 35.13 -2.56
C ARG A 13 94.85 33.84 -2.47
N ALA A 14 94.98 33.04 -1.41
CA ALA A 14 94.24 31.77 -1.28
C ALA A 14 92.81 31.91 -0.70
N GLY A 15 92.51 32.99 0.04
CA GLY A 15 91.21 33.17 0.71
C GLY A 15 90.05 33.55 -0.22
N CYS A 16 90.32 34.20 -1.36
CA CYS A 16 89.28 34.63 -2.31
C CYS A 16 88.73 33.50 -3.18
N TRP A 17 89.51 32.44 -3.45
CA TRP A 17 89.05 31.33 -4.27
C TRP A 17 88.10 30.41 -3.50
N LEU A 18 88.39 30.15 -2.21
CA LEU A 18 87.52 29.32 -1.38
C LEU A 18 86.16 29.99 -1.14
N THR A 19 86.12 31.30 -0.89
CA THR A 19 84.86 32.04 -0.74
C THR A 19 84.09 32.12 -2.06
N ALA A 20 84.77 32.25 -3.20
CA ALA A 20 84.12 32.21 -4.51
C ALA A 20 83.48 30.84 -4.81
N PHE A 21 84.19 29.73 -4.51
CA PHE A 21 83.64 28.38 -4.69
C PHE A 21 82.47 28.08 -3.75
N VAL A 22 82.56 28.48 -2.47
CA VAL A 22 81.46 28.31 -1.52
C VAL A 22 80.25 29.15 -1.93
N SER A 23 80.46 30.38 -2.40
CA SER A 23 79.37 31.24 -2.86
C SER A 23 78.70 30.69 -4.13
N LEU A 24 79.48 30.15 -5.07
CA LEU A 24 78.95 29.50 -6.28
C LEU A 24 78.17 28.23 -5.93
N PHE A 25 78.67 27.43 -4.99
CA PHE A 25 77.98 26.22 -4.52
C PHE A 25 76.66 26.55 -3.82
N VAL A 26 76.65 27.55 -2.94
CA VAL A 26 75.43 28.01 -2.26
C VAL A 26 74.44 28.61 -3.26
N ALA A 27 74.91 29.39 -4.24
CA ALA A 27 74.04 29.93 -5.30
C ALA A 27 73.43 28.81 -6.15
N LEU A 28 74.21 27.79 -6.52
CA LEU A 28 73.71 26.63 -7.27
C LEU A 28 72.69 25.83 -6.45
N LEU A 29 72.96 25.64 -5.16
CA LEU A 29 72.04 24.97 -4.23
C LEU A 29 70.73 25.75 -4.08
N LEU A 30 70.79 27.07 -3.92
CA LEU A 30 69.61 27.94 -3.83
C LEU A 30 68.82 27.99 -5.13
N VAL A 31 69.47 27.96 -6.30
CA VAL A 31 68.78 27.86 -7.61
C VAL A 31 68.11 26.49 -7.75
N THR A 32 68.78 25.42 -7.33
CA THR A 32 68.21 24.07 -7.38
C THR A 32 67.01 23.97 -6.44
N VAL A 33 67.11 24.46 -5.20
CA VAL A 33 65.98 24.53 -4.27
C VAL A 33 64.87 25.45 -4.81
N GLY A 34 65.22 26.58 -5.43
CA GLY A 34 64.27 27.51 -6.05
C GLY A 34 63.50 26.91 -7.23
N LEU A 35 64.10 25.97 -7.98
CA LEU A 35 63.41 25.21 -9.02
C LEU A 35 62.37 24.25 -8.45
N PHE A 36 62.58 23.72 -7.25
CA PHE A 36 61.64 22.85 -6.54
C PHE A 36 60.61 23.61 -5.70
N LEU A 37 60.67 24.94 -5.68
CA LEU A 37 59.70 25.82 -5.01
C LEU A 37 58.80 26.55 -6.04
N PRO A 38 57.63 27.08 -5.62
CA PRO A 38 56.78 27.88 -6.50
C PRO A 38 57.54 29.11 -7.04
N PRO A 39 57.36 29.49 -8.33
CA PRO A 39 56.38 28.99 -9.29
C PRO A 39 56.86 27.82 -10.18
N PHE A 40 58.09 27.33 -10.02
CA PHE A 40 58.70 26.37 -10.95
C PHE A 40 58.30 24.93 -10.67
N ASP A 41 58.20 24.57 -9.39
CA ASP A 41 57.62 23.32 -8.89
C ASP A 41 58.11 22.07 -9.65
N LEU A 42 59.43 22.01 -9.88
CA LEU A 42 60.07 21.07 -10.81
C LEU A 42 59.86 19.59 -10.40
N TYR A 43 59.61 19.32 -9.11
CA TYR A 43 59.28 17.98 -8.63
C TYR A 43 57.99 17.45 -9.27
N ASN A 44 56.91 18.24 -9.23
CA ASN A 44 55.63 17.89 -9.86
C ASN A 44 55.77 17.78 -11.40
N ARG A 45 56.64 18.58 -12.02
CA ARG A 45 56.86 18.51 -13.48
C ARG A 45 57.67 17.30 -13.94
N LEU A 46 58.55 16.75 -13.10
CA LEU A 46 59.44 15.64 -13.46
C LEU A 46 58.97 14.28 -12.94
N PHE A 47 58.19 14.23 -11.87
CA PHE A 47 57.90 12.98 -11.15
C PHE A 47 56.42 12.64 -10.98
N THR A 48 55.49 13.50 -11.42
CA THR A 48 54.06 13.14 -11.52
C THR A 48 53.63 12.95 -12.96
N GLU A 49 52.71 12.02 -13.20
CA GLU A 49 52.12 11.83 -14.54
C GLU A 49 51.45 13.14 -15.01
N PRO A 50 51.72 13.59 -16.25
CA PRO A 50 51.16 14.82 -16.77
C PRO A 50 49.65 14.70 -16.98
N TYR A 51 48.93 15.81 -16.77
CA TYR A 51 47.53 15.91 -17.17
C TYR A 51 47.41 15.79 -18.69
N THR A 52 46.41 15.05 -19.16
CA THR A 52 46.06 14.99 -20.58
C THR A 52 45.15 16.18 -20.90
N ALA A 53 45.56 17.03 -21.83
CA ALA A 53 44.76 18.17 -22.26
C ALA A 53 43.57 17.68 -23.11
N LEU A 54 42.36 18.11 -22.76
CA LEU A 54 41.16 17.89 -23.56
C LEU A 54 40.70 19.24 -24.11
N SER A 55 40.45 19.30 -25.41
CA SER A 55 40.17 20.56 -26.12
C SER A 55 38.92 20.49 -26.99
N LEU A 56 38.68 19.35 -27.64
CA LEU A 56 37.58 19.13 -28.56
C LEU A 56 36.59 18.12 -27.99
N GLN A 57 35.34 18.21 -28.44
CA GLN A 57 34.35 17.17 -28.20
C GLN A 57 34.91 15.80 -28.62
N GLY A 58 34.84 14.82 -27.70
CA GLY A 58 35.32 13.46 -27.92
C GLY A 58 36.80 13.23 -27.57
N ASP A 59 37.58 14.27 -27.27
CA ASP A 59 38.89 14.10 -26.64
C ASP A 59 38.71 13.32 -25.33
N ALA A 60 39.50 12.26 -25.13
CA ALA A 60 39.29 11.31 -24.04
C ALA A 60 40.58 10.88 -23.35
N VAL A 61 40.45 10.52 -22.07
CA VAL A 61 41.48 9.86 -21.26
C VAL A 61 40.99 8.47 -20.88
N LEU A 62 41.86 7.47 -21.07
CA LEU A 62 41.61 6.10 -20.62
C LEU A 62 42.35 5.85 -19.31
N SER A 63 41.75 5.07 -18.42
CA SER A 63 42.45 4.56 -17.25
C SER A 63 43.59 3.60 -17.63
N PRO A 64 44.57 3.38 -16.74
CA PRO A 64 45.68 2.46 -17.00
C PRO A 64 45.27 1.03 -17.36
N ASP A 65 44.15 0.55 -16.81
CA ASP A 65 43.55 -0.77 -17.07
C ASP A 65 42.60 -0.79 -18.28
N GLN A 66 42.39 0.36 -18.94
CA GLN A 66 41.47 0.57 -20.07
C GLN A 66 40.00 0.27 -19.78
N SER A 67 39.61 0.21 -18.50
CA SER A 67 38.21 -0.05 -18.11
C SER A 67 37.36 1.22 -18.06
N LEU A 68 37.96 2.36 -17.74
CA LEU A 68 37.31 3.66 -17.67
C LEU A 68 37.76 4.54 -18.84
N THR A 69 36.80 5.14 -19.52
CA THR A 69 37.02 6.25 -20.47
C THR A 69 36.29 7.48 -19.99
N VAL A 70 36.98 8.62 -19.95
CA VAL A 70 36.38 9.92 -19.64
C VAL A 70 36.67 10.87 -20.79
N ALA A 71 35.63 11.42 -21.40
CA ALA A 71 35.71 12.25 -22.59
C ALA A 71 34.99 13.59 -22.45
N ALA A 72 35.47 14.62 -23.14
CA ALA A 72 34.74 15.89 -23.21
C ALA A 72 33.44 15.71 -24.02
N ALA A 73 32.29 16.05 -23.42
CA ALA A 73 30.99 15.92 -24.10
C ALA A 73 30.74 17.06 -25.10
N THR A 74 31.43 18.18 -24.91
CA THR A 74 31.39 19.39 -25.74
C THR A 74 32.81 19.93 -25.91
N ASP A 75 33.00 20.86 -26.85
CA ASP A 75 34.26 21.60 -26.96
C ASP A 75 34.60 22.34 -25.66
N VAL A 76 35.88 22.44 -25.35
CA VAL A 76 36.38 23.02 -24.09
C VAL A 76 36.77 24.47 -24.30
N ASN A 77 36.13 25.37 -23.54
CA ASN A 77 36.48 26.78 -23.53
C ASN A 77 37.63 27.03 -22.54
N GLY A 78 38.87 26.95 -23.03
CA GLY A 78 40.08 27.22 -22.24
C GLY A 78 40.99 26.00 -22.13
N GLU A 79 41.89 26.01 -21.14
CA GLU A 79 42.74 24.86 -20.84
C GLU A 79 42.04 23.97 -19.81
N PHE A 80 41.81 22.71 -20.17
CA PHE A 80 41.36 21.66 -19.26
C PHE A 80 42.29 20.46 -19.35
N GLY A 81 42.83 20.04 -18.21
CA GLY A 81 43.65 18.86 -18.07
C GLY A 81 42.95 17.83 -17.20
N LEU A 82 42.94 16.57 -17.63
CA LEU A 82 42.42 15.43 -16.87
C LEU A 82 43.51 14.39 -16.65
N ARG A 83 43.59 13.87 -15.43
CA ARG A 83 44.42 12.72 -15.06
C ARG A 83 43.53 11.67 -14.40
N VAL A 84 43.69 10.42 -14.84
CA VAL A 84 42.92 9.28 -14.35
C VAL A 84 43.87 8.28 -13.69
N GLN A 85 43.60 7.96 -12.43
CA GLN A 85 44.32 6.94 -11.67
C GLN A 85 43.34 5.88 -11.19
N SER A 86 43.84 4.71 -10.75
CA SER A 86 42.99 3.63 -10.25
C SER A 86 43.59 3.00 -8.99
N VAL A 87 42.74 2.76 -8.00
CA VAL A 87 43.02 1.92 -6.83
C VAL A 87 42.31 0.59 -7.02
N GLY A 88 43.04 -0.51 -6.85
CA GLY A 88 42.48 -1.85 -6.99
C GLY A 88 41.39 -2.12 -5.96
N LEU A 89 40.39 -2.93 -6.33
CA LEU A 89 39.27 -3.30 -5.46
C LEU A 89 39.76 -3.85 -4.11
N GLN A 90 40.80 -4.70 -4.11
CA GLN A 90 41.34 -5.30 -2.89
C GLN A 90 41.96 -4.27 -1.93
N ASP A 91 42.66 -3.27 -2.45
CA ASP A 91 43.25 -2.21 -1.63
C ASP A 91 42.18 -1.32 -1.02
N PHE A 92 41.13 -1.00 -1.78
CA PHE A 92 40.00 -0.23 -1.28
C PHE A 92 39.22 -1.00 -0.19
N GLU A 93 38.92 -2.28 -0.44
CA GLU A 93 38.21 -3.14 0.53
C GLU A 93 39.02 -3.37 1.82
N ALA A 94 40.36 -3.45 1.72
CA ALA A 94 41.26 -3.57 2.86
C ALA A 94 41.48 -2.25 3.62
N ALA A 95 40.86 -1.13 3.18
CA ALA A 95 41.13 0.21 3.68
C ALA A 95 42.64 0.55 3.68
N ASN A 96 43.36 0.15 2.63
CA ASN A 96 44.82 0.25 2.56
C ASN A 96 45.28 1.71 2.42
N ILE A 97 45.72 2.31 3.53
CA ILE A 97 46.17 3.71 3.57
C ILE A 97 47.41 3.98 2.69
N GLU A 98 48.24 2.98 2.43
CA GLU A 98 49.43 3.12 1.58
C GLU A 98 49.07 3.29 0.10
N ALA A 99 47.92 2.77 -0.32
CA ALA A 99 47.37 2.96 -1.66
C ALA A 99 46.67 4.32 -1.82
N GLY A 100 46.36 5.01 -0.71
CA GLY A 100 45.76 6.34 -0.70
C GLY A 100 45.20 6.72 0.66
N GLU A 101 45.62 7.86 1.20
CA GLU A 101 45.20 8.35 2.53
C GLU A 101 43.68 8.58 2.65
N TRP A 102 43.01 8.82 1.53
CA TRP A 102 41.56 9.03 1.43
C TRP A 102 40.75 7.74 1.57
N ILE A 103 41.36 6.57 1.33
CA ILE A 103 40.66 5.29 1.20
C ILE A 103 39.87 4.92 2.46
N PRO A 104 40.43 4.99 3.70
CA PRO A 104 39.69 4.61 4.89
C PRO A 104 38.39 5.41 5.07
N ALA A 105 38.44 6.73 4.84
CA ALA A 105 37.27 7.59 4.96
C ALA A 105 36.23 7.29 3.87
N ALA A 106 36.67 7.12 2.62
CA ALA A 106 35.77 6.81 1.51
C ALA A 106 35.15 5.40 1.64
N LYS A 107 35.88 4.42 2.16
CA LYS A 107 35.37 3.08 2.43
C LYS A 107 34.34 3.09 3.56
N GLN A 108 34.60 3.84 4.64
CA GLN A 108 33.65 3.98 5.75
C GLN A 108 32.33 4.64 5.30
N ALA A 109 32.40 5.52 4.30
CA ALA A 109 31.25 6.22 3.76
C ALA A 109 30.50 5.45 2.65
N VAL A 110 30.93 4.24 2.28
CA VAL A 110 30.16 3.36 1.38
C VAL A 110 28.88 2.94 2.11
N PRO A 111 27.68 3.19 1.54
CA PRO A 111 26.44 2.70 2.10
C PRO A 111 26.44 1.19 2.32
N TYR A 112 25.86 0.71 3.42
CA TYR A 112 25.88 -0.71 3.80
C TYR A 112 25.22 -1.64 2.77
N TYR A 113 24.30 -1.10 1.96
CA TYR A 113 23.58 -1.80 0.91
C TYR A 113 24.34 -1.83 -0.44
N LEU A 114 25.60 -1.38 -0.48
CA LEU A 114 26.44 -1.40 -1.68
C LEU A 114 27.68 -2.26 -1.50
N ALA A 115 27.98 -3.07 -2.51
CA ALA A 115 29.20 -3.88 -2.60
C ALA A 115 30.04 -3.46 -3.82
N LEU A 116 31.29 -3.05 -3.61
CA LEU A 116 32.18 -2.62 -4.69
C LEU A 116 32.43 -3.77 -5.70
N GLN A 117 32.33 -3.48 -7.00
CA GLN A 117 32.55 -4.46 -8.08
C GLN A 117 33.70 -4.11 -9.03
N SER A 118 34.14 -2.85 -9.06
CA SER A 118 35.26 -2.39 -9.90
C SER A 118 36.45 -1.90 -9.07
N ALA A 119 37.54 -1.54 -9.74
CA ALA A 119 38.51 -0.61 -9.16
C ALA A 119 37.83 0.75 -8.85
N VAL A 120 38.43 1.53 -7.96
CA VAL A 120 38.02 2.91 -7.72
C VAL A 120 38.93 3.83 -8.53
N TYR A 121 38.35 4.62 -9.44
CA TYR A 121 39.11 5.51 -10.31
C TYR A 121 39.10 6.92 -9.74
N THR A 122 40.29 7.52 -9.61
CA THR A 122 40.46 8.92 -9.20
C THR A 122 40.54 9.81 -10.43
N LEU A 123 39.73 10.87 -10.45
CA LEU A 123 39.66 11.86 -11.52
C LEU A 123 40.21 13.18 -10.98
N GLU A 124 41.39 13.56 -11.45
CA GLU A 124 42.03 14.81 -11.07
C GLU A 124 41.97 15.78 -12.24
N THR A 125 41.50 17.00 -11.98
CA THR A 125 41.29 18.02 -12.99
C THR A 125 42.16 19.24 -12.75
N GLN A 126 42.53 19.91 -13.84
CA GLN A 126 43.20 21.20 -13.81
C GLN A 126 42.58 22.12 -14.86
N GLY A 127 42.41 23.40 -14.52
CA GLY A 127 41.84 24.38 -15.44
C GLY A 127 40.31 24.42 -15.40
N ALA A 128 39.69 24.99 -16.44
CA ALA A 128 38.23 25.18 -16.47
C ALA A 128 37.54 23.92 -16.98
N SER A 129 36.67 23.31 -16.16
CA SER A 129 35.91 22.12 -16.55
C SER A 129 35.02 22.42 -17.77
N PRO A 130 34.87 21.48 -18.72
CA PRO A 130 33.86 21.56 -19.77
C PRO A 130 32.45 21.59 -19.17
N ALA A 131 31.47 22.03 -19.98
CA ALA A 131 30.07 22.07 -19.55
C ALA A 131 29.50 20.68 -19.21
N ALA A 132 30.00 19.64 -19.89
CA ALA A 132 29.68 18.26 -19.56
C ALA A 132 30.82 17.31 -19.97
N MET A 133 30.91 16.19 -19.25
CA MET A 133 31.84 15.09 -19.46
C MET A 133 31.07 13.80 -19.71
N GLN A 134 31.52 12.98 -20.65
CA GLN A 134 31.05 11.62 -20.83
C GLN A 134 31.95 10.65 -20.08
N LEU A 135 31.34 9.73 -19.34
CA LEU A 135 32.01 8.69 -18.58
C LEU A 135 31.50 7.35 -19.08
N SER A 136 32.41 6.44 -19.42
CA SER A 136 32.09 5.05 -19.77
C SER A 136 32.95 4.10 -18.96
N LEU A 137 32.33 3.33 -18.07
CA LEU A 137 33.02 2.36 -17.22
C LEU A 137 32.55 0.94 -17.55
N ARG A 138 33.49 0.09 -17.95
CA ARG A 138 33.20 -1.28 -18.36
C ARG A 138 32.66 -2.11 -17.21
N ILE A 139 31.58 -2.86 -17.46
CA ILE A 139 30.99 -3.78 -16.49
C ILE A 139 31.95 -4.97 -16.27
N PRO A 140 32.32 -5.29 -15.01
CA PRO A 140 33.16 -6.43 -14.67
C PRO A 140 32.53 -7.75 -15.11
N GLY A 141 33.32 -8.64 -15.71
CA GLY A 141 32.81 -9.91 -16.27
C GLY A 141 32.30 -10.92 -15.23
N ASN A 142 32.51 -10.67 -13.94
CA ASN A 142 32.05 -11.49 -12.82
C ASN A 142 30.71 -11.02 -12.21
N ALA A 143 30.07 -9.98 -12.76
CA ALA A 143 28.81 -9.49 -12.24
C ALA A 143 27.67 -10.51 -12.43
N ALA A 144 26.89 -10.74 -11.36
CA ALA A 144 25.80 -11.73 -11.38
C ALA A 144 24.56 -11.25 -12.17
N SER A 145 24.30 -9.94 -12.16
CA SER A 145 23.23 -9.29 -12.96
C SER A 145 23.61 -7.83 -13.20
N SER A 146 23.44 -7.34 -14.42
CA SER A 146 23.60 -5.92 -14.75
C SER A 146 22.53 -5.04 -14.12
N ASP A 147 21.35 -5.60 -13.81
CA ASP A 147 20.23 -4.84 -13.24
C ASP A 147 20.49 -4.39 -11.80
N LEU A 148 21.50 -4.97 -11.15
CA LEU A 148 21.93 -4.62 -9.80
C LEU A 148 23.20 -3.76 -9.78
N LEU A 149 23.74 -3.35 -10.94
CA LEU A 149 24.95 -2.54 -11.00
C LEU A 149 24.63 -1.07 -11.18
N ASP A 150 25.21 -0.24 -10.33
CA ASP A 150 25.06 1.21 -10.37
C ASP A 150 26.43 1.89 -10.39
N LEU A 151 26.48 3.05 -11.05
CA LEU A 151 27.63 3.93 -11.01
C LEU A 151 27.51 4.87 -9.81
N TYR A 152 28.56 4.98 -9.00
CA TYR A 152 28.61 5.95 -7.90
C TYR A 152 29.85 6.84 -8.02
N GLY A 153 29.67 8.12 -7.75
CA GLY A 153 30.71 9.14 -7.66
C GLY A 153 30.97 9.54 -6.22
N TRP A 154 32.24 9.68 -5.84
CA TRP A 154 32.65 10.29 -4.58
C TRP A 154 32.77 11.80 -4.76
N TYR A 155 32.04 12.53 -3.93
CA TYR A 155 32.06 13.99 -3.87
C TYR A 155 32.57 14.46 -2.51
N GLU A 156 33.72 15.13 -2.49
CA GLU A 156 34.27 15.74 -1.26
C GLU A 156 33.60 17.09 -0.94
N SER A 157 33.45 17.37 0.35
CA SER A 157 32.98 18.66 0.87
C SER A 157 33.68 18.98 2.19
N ASP A 158 33.52 20.22 2.67
CA ASP A 158 34.06 20.65 3.96
C ASP A 158 33.53 19.83 5.15
N ALA A 159 32.35 19.21 4.99
CA ALA A 159 31.71 18.34 5.99
C ALA A 159 32.15 16.86 5.89
N GLY A 160 33.06 16.53 4.97
CA GLY A 160 33.44 15.18 4.59
C GLY A 160 32.99 14.83 3.16
N GLY A 161 33.33 13.63 2.68
CA GLY A 161 32.90 13.15 1.37
C GLY A 161 31.77 12.13 1.42
N SER A 162 31.08 11.96 0.30
CA SER A 162 29.94 11.03 0.17
C SER A 162 29.92 10.37 -1.20
N TRP A 163 29.52 9.10 -1.23
CA TRP A 163 29.18 8.41 -2.47
C TRP A 163 27.77 8.80 -2.91
N ARG A 164 27.62 9.24 -4.16
CA ARG A 164 26.35 9.64 -4.76
C ARG A 164 26.10 8.82 -6.01
N PHE A 165 24.87 8.36 -6.16
CA PHE A 165 24.41 7.65 -7.36
C PHE A 165 24.57 8.55 -8.59
N ILE A 166 25.05 7.97 -9.69
CA ILE A 166 25.16 8.63 -10.99
C ILE A 166 24.21 7.91 -11.96
N PRO A 167 23.21 8.62 -12.53
CA PRO A 167 22.39 8.08 -13.60
C PRO A 167 23.25 7.61 -14.78
N ALA A 168 23.18 6.33 -15.11
CA ALA A 168 24.02 5.71 -16.12
C ALA A 168 23.26 4.63 -16.90
N GLN A 169 23.36 4.68 -18.23
CA GLN A 169 22.75 3.71 -19.13
C GLN A 169 23.72 2.56 -19.40
N THR A 170 23.20 1.34 -19.53
CA THR A 170 24.01 0.20 -19.97
C THR A 170 24.10 0.17 -21.49
N VAL A 171 25.31 0.36 -22.03
CA VAL A 171 25.60 0.35 -23.47
C VAL A 171 26.87 -0.47 -23.71
N ASP A 172 26.82 -1.46 -24.59
CA ASP A 172 27.97 -2.30 -24.98
C ASP A 172 28.81 -2.81 -23.79
N ASN A 173 28.13 -3.39 -22.78
CA ASN A 173 28.75 -3.90 -21.55
C ASN A 173 29.53 -2.82 -20.75
N SER A 174 29.08 -1.57 -20.81
CA SER A 174 29.61 -0.46 -20.03
C SER A 174 28.45 0.37 -19.45
N LEU A 175 28.66 0.93 -18.26
CA LEU A 175 27.80 1.97 -17.72
C LEU A 175 28.27 3.33 -18.25
N GLN A 176 27.38 4.02 -18.96
CA GLN A 176 27.66 5.31 -19.59
C GLN A 176 26.85 6.43 -18.95
N ALA A 177 27.52 7.50 -18.55
CA ALA A 177 26.92 8.67 -17.93
C ALA A 177 27.40 9.96 -18.60
N THR A 178 26.55 10.99 -18.60
CA THR A 178 26.93 12.36 -18.93
C THR A 178 26.81 13.21 -17.67
N LEU A 179 27.89 13.88 -17.30
CA LEU A 179 28.05 14.57 -16.02
C LEU A 179 28.39 16.04 -16.25
N GLU A 180 27.62 16.94 -15.65
CA GLU A 180 27.96 18.37 -15.59
C GLU A 180 29.01 18.65 -14.50
N ASP A 181 28.96 17.89 -13.41
CA ASP A 181 29.92 17.95 -12.31
C ASP A 181 30.64 16.60 -12.16
N LEU A 182 31.96 16.62 -12.39
CA LEU A 182 32.79 15.42 -12.40
C LEU A 182 33.18 15.06 -10.96
N PRO A 183 32.87 13.84 -10.47
CA PRO A 183 33.27 13.44 -9.12
C PRO A 183 34.79 13.29 -9.01
N GLN A 184 35.33 13.42 -7.80
CA GLN A 184 36.77 13.15 -7.59
C GLN A 184 37.09 11.68 -7.78
N ARG A 185 36.12 10.77 -7.55
CA ARG A 185 36.31 9.33 -7.75
C ARG A 185 35.04 8.66 -8.26
N VAL A 186 35.19 7.55 -8.97
CA VAL A 186 34.06 6.79 -9.51
C VAL A 186 34.29 5.29 -9.41
N ALA A 187 33.23 4.52 -9.17
CA ALA A 187 33.26 3.07 -9.19
C ALA A 187 31.88 2.46 -9.48
N ILE A 188 31.88 1.19 -9.87
CA ILE A 188 30.66 0.36 -9.99
C ILE A 188 30.43 -0.35 -8.66
N PHE A 189 29.20 -0.24 -8.16
CA PHE A 189 28.73 -0.99 -7.01
C PHE A 189 27.59 -1.91 -7.42
N GLN A 190 27.51 -3.05 -6.75
CA GLN A 190 26.34 -3.91 -6.77
C GLN A 190 25.41 -3.52 -5.63
N ALA A 191 24.15 -3.29 -5.96
CA ALA A 191 23.07 -3.08 -5.02
C ALA A 191 22.65 -4.39 -4.34
N VAL A 192 22.35 -4.30 -3.04
CA VAL A 192 21.80 -5.39 -2.22
C VAL A 192 20.39 -4.98 -1.79
N PRO A 193 19.35 -5.80 -2.05
CA PRO A 193 18.00 -5.52 -1.56
C PRO A 193 17.98 -5.27 -0.05
N ASP A 194 17.27 -4.22 0.36
CA ASP A 194 17.10 -3.84 1.76
C ASP A 194 15.67 -4.13 2.25
N LEU A 195 15.37 -3.83 3.52
CA LEU A 195 14.02 -3.88 4.05
C LEU A 195 13.11 -2.89 3.30
N PRO A 196 12.04 -3.39 2.64
CA PRO A 196 11.21 -2.54 1.82
C PRO A 196 10.37 -1.58 2.66
N GLN A 197 10.24 -0.35 2.17
CA GLN A 197 9.29 0.63 2.70
C GLN A 197 7.86 0.30 2.22
N VAL A 198 6.89 0.62 3.06
CA VAL A 198 5.46 0.57 2.73
C VAL A 198 4.88 1.94 3.02
N GLN A 199 4.66 2.73 1.97
CA GLN A 199 3.97 4.00 2.07
C GLN A 199 2.46 3.77 1.91
N VAL A 200 1.66 4.46 2.73
CA VAL A 200 0.20 4.43 2.64
C VAL A 200 -0.34 5.86 2.60
N SER A 201 -1.02 6.23 1.52
CA SER A 201 -1.80 7.46 1.43
C SER A 201 -3.29 7.21 1.60
N TYR A 202 -4.02 8.21 2.09
CA TYR A 202 -5.47 8.13 2.27
C TYR A 202 -6.11 9.51 2.37
N ASN A 203 -7.41 9.57 2.04
CA ASN A 203 -8.17 10.80 1.86
C ASN A 203 -8.97 11.22 3.11
N VAL A 204 -9.46 12.45 3.11
CA VAL A 204 -10.13 13.10 4.27
C VAL A 204 -11.49 12.50 4.66
N ASP A 205 -12.06 11.68 3.79
CA ASP A 205 -13.27 10.88 3.99
C ASP A 205 -13.01 9.58 4.76
N THR A 206 -11.75 9.18 4.89
CA THR A 206 -11.31 8.02 5.67
C THR A 206 -10.43 8.44 6.85
N ALA A 207 -10.20 7.50 7.77
CA ALA A 207 -9.26 7.66 8.88
C ALA A 207 -8.34 6.46 8.96
N LEU A 208 -7.07 6.69 9.29
CA LEU A 208 -6.11 5.62 9.47
C LEU A 208 -6.56 4.66 10.57
N THR A 209 -6.64 3.37 10.24
CA THR A 209 -6.93 2.32 11.22
C THR A 209 -5.63 1.79 11.84
N PRO A 210 -5.66 1.29 13.10
CA PRO A 210 -4.49 0.69 13.72
C PRO A 210 -3.89 -0.47 12.91
N GLN A 211 -4.72 -1.24 12.21
CA GLN A 211 -4.29 -2.37 11.38
C GLN A 211 -3.47 -1.90 10.19
N VAL A 212 -3.94 -0.89 9.45
CA VAL A 212 -3.21 -0.31 8.30
C VAL A 212 -1.95 0.42 8.79
N GLY A 213 -2.04 1.19 9.88
CA GLY A 213 -0.88 1.83 10.49
C GLY A 213 0.19 0.83 10.95
N GLY A 214 -0.21 -0.39 11.34
CA GLY A 214 0.71 -1.45 11.77
C GLY A 214 1.59 -2.00 10.65
N VAL A 215 1.15 -1.94 9.39
CA VAL A 215 1.93 -2.43 8.24
C VAL A 215 2.75 -1.33 7.56
N ALA A 216 2.32 -0.06 7.67
CA ALA A 216 3.00 1.09 7.08
C ALA A 216 4.38 1.38 7.71
N THR A 217 5.32 1.87 6.89
CA THR A 217 6.54 2.55 7.34
C THR A 217 6.45 4.07 7.16
N ILE A 218 5.64 4.52 6.20
CA ILE A 218 5.32 5.93 5.95
C ILE A 218 3.79 6.04 5.82
N VAL A 219 3.20 6.99 6.54
CA VAL A 219 1.78 7.33 6.44
C VAL A 219 1.67 8.75 5.87
N SER A 220 0.88 8.89 4.81
CA SER A 220 0.71 10.13 4.06
C SER A 220 -0.76 10.58 4.04
N PRO A 221 -1.25 11.21 5.12
CA PRO A 221 -2.60 11.77 5.13
C PRO A 221 -2.72 12.86 4.05
N ALA A 222 -3.75 12.78 3.22
CA ALA A 222 -4.07 13.80 2.22
C ALA A 222 -5.00 14.88 2.77
N GLY A 223 -5.36 15.84 1.92
CA GLY A 223 -6.33 16.91 2.24
C GLY A 223 -5.76 18.33 2.17
N LEU A 224 -4.49 18.48 1.82
CA LEU A 224 -3.85 19.77 1.58
C LEU A 224 -3.73 20.07 0.08
N GLN A 225 -4.07 21.29 -0.32
CA GLN A 225 -4.05 21.73 -1.72
C GLN A 225 -3.40 23.11 -1.89
N PRO A 226 -2.66 23.35 -2.99
CA PRO A 226 -2.10 24.66 -3.29
C PRO A 226 -3.20 25.65 -3.69
N THR A 227 -2.91 26.95 -3.56
CA THR A 227 -3.78 28.05 -3.99
C THR A 227 -3.00 28.97 -4.93
N LEU A 228 -3.70 29.77 -5.74
CA LEU A 228 -3.07 30.69 -6.69
C LEU A 228 -2.14 31.75 -6.06
N THR A 229 -2.19 31.94 -4.73
CA THR A 229 -1.27 32.82 -4.01
C THR A 229 0.03 32.12 -3.59
N GLY A 230 0.21 30.84 -3.91
CA GLY A 230 1.34 30.03 -3.43
C GLY A 230 1.14 29.47 -2.01
N SER A 231 0.05 29.81 -1.33
CA SER A 231 -0.29 29.23 -0.01
C SER A 231 -0.96 27.87 -0.16
N VAL A 232 -1.05 27.12 0.93
CA VAL A 232 -1.73 25.81 1.00
C VAL A 232 -2.98 25.92 1.87
N THR A 233 -4.06 25.25 1.47
CA THR A 233 -5.33 25.20 2.19
C THR A 233 -5.78 23.76 2.44
N GLY A 234 -6.85 23.58 3.21
CA GLY A 234 -7.40 22.28 3.55
C GLY A 234 -7.02 21.79 4.94
N SER A 235 -7.27 20.51 5.21
CA SER A 235 -7.01 19.86 6.49
C SER A 235 -6.70 18.39 6.26
N LEU A 236 -5.80 17.83 7.06
CA LEU A 236 -5.35 16.46 6.89
C LEU A 236 -6.41 15.45 7.32
N ALA A 237 -6.41 14.31 6.62
CA ALA A 237 -7.15 13.12 7.00
C ALA A 237 -6.77 12.63 8.42
N ALA A 238 -7.74 12.06 9.14
CA ALA A 238 -7.59 11.76 10.56
C ALA A 238 -6.93 10.38 10.84
N GLY A 239 -6.65 10.08 12.10
CA GLY A 239 -6.29 8.73 12.58
C GLY A 239 -4.80 8.43 12.72
N PHE A 240 -3.90 9.28 12.22
CA PHE A 240 -2.46 9.12 12.42
C PHE A 240 -2.02 9.59 13.82
N ASP A 241 -0.91 9.03 14.32
CA ASP A 241 -0.22 9.44 15.55
C ASP A 241 1.23 9.80 15.22
N LEU A 242 1.63 11.02 15.58
CA LEU A 242 2.99 11.54 15.38
C LEU A 242 4.05 10.82 16.22
N ASN A 243 3.64 10.01 17.21
CA ASN A 243 4.54 9.24 18.06
C ASN A 243 4.56 7.74 17.72
N SER A 244 3.96 7.35 16.58
CA SER A 244 3.97 5.98 16.10
C SER A 244 5.36 5.57 15.58
N SER A 245 5.51 4.29 15.22
CA SER A 245 6.73 3.77 14.59
C SER A 245 6.84 4.07 13.10
N TYR A 246 5.74 4.42 12.45
CA TYR A 246 5.74 4.93 11.07
C TYR A 246 6.11 6.41 11.04
N ARG A 247 6.69 6.85 9.91
CA ARG A 247 6.88 8.28 9.63
C ARG A 247 5.58 8.90 9.17
N VAL A 248 5.27 10.12 9.61
CA VAL A 248 4.13 10.88 9.10
C VAL A 248 4.63 11.91 8.10
N MET A 249 4.25 11.74 6.84
CA MET A 249 4.64 12.62 5.73
C MET A 249 3.39 13.02 4.93
N PRO A 250 2.69 14.11 5.30
CA PRO A 250 1.49 14.56 4.60
C PRO A 250 1.70 14.72 3.10
N VAL A 251 0.68 14.38 2.32
CA VAL A 251 0.70 14.57 0.86
C VAL A 251 -0.07 15.82 0.46
N VAL A 252 0.55 16.67 -0.35
CA VAL A 252 -0.06 17.87 -0.92
C VAL A 252 -0.40 17.59 -2.38
N ARG A 253 -1.67 17.78 -2.75
CA ARG A 253 -2.24 17.40 -4.05
C ARG A 253 -2.82 18.60 -4.77
N ASP A 254 -2.79 18.59 -6.09
CA ASP A 254 -3.52 19.53 -6.93
C ASP A 254 -4.93 19.02 -7.29
N PHE A 255 -5.45 18.07 -6.53
CA PHE A 255 -6.77 17.48 -6.72
C PHE A 255 -7.38 17.03 -5.39
N SER A 256 -8.71 16.93 -5.35
CA SER A 256 -9.46 16.21 -4.30
C SER A 256 -9.98 14.87 -4.81
N ASP A 257 -10.22 14.78 -6.13
CA ASP A 257 -10.59 13.57 -6.83
C ASP A 257 -9.51 13.33 -7.89
N PRO A 258 -8.80 12.18 -7.88
CA PRO A 258 -7.71 11.91 -8.82
C PRO A 258 -8.16 11.90 -10.29
N ARG A 259 -9.47 11.83 -10.57
CA ARG A 259 -10.04 11.93 -11.92
C ARG A 259 -10.15 13.38 -12.42
N VAL A 260 -10.03 14.37 -11.54
CA VAL A 260 -10.17 15.79 -11.85
C VAL A 260 -9.03 16.58 -11.19
N VAL A 261 -7.95 16.77 -11.95
CA VAL A 261 -6.74 17.50 -11.52
C VAL A 261 -6.82 19.00 -11.82
N ASP A 262 -6.17 19.84 -11.00
CA ASP A 262 -5.97 21.28 -11.20
C ASP A 262 -4.49 21.64 -11.44
N PRO A 263 -3.92 21.25 -12.59
CA PRO A 263 -2.55 21.60 -12.92
C PRO A 263 -2.36 23.10 -13.12
N GLN A 264 -3.42 23.86 -13.45
CA GLN A 264 -3.31 25.29 -13.74
C GLN A 264 -2.87 26.09 -12.53
N THR A 265 -3.36 25.74 -11.34
CA THR A 265 -2.90 26.35 -10.09
C THR A 265 -1.41 26.09 -9.86
N VAL A 266 -0.95 24.85 -10.07
CA VAL A 266 0.46 24.49 -9.92
C VAL A 266 1.33 25.22 -10.94
N VAL A 267 0.94 25.25 -12.22
CA VAL A 267 1.66 25.95 -13.29
C VAL A 267 1.82 27.44 -12.97
N ALA A 268 0.76 28.10 -12.49
CA ALA A 268 0.83 29.50 -12.10
C ALA A 268 1.84 29.75 -10.98
N ILE A 269 1.93 28.84 -10.00
CA ILE A 269 2.87 28.94 -8.88
C ILE A 269 4.30 28.70 -9.37
N ILE A 270 4.57 27.57 -10.03
CA ILE A 270 5.95 27.18 -10.39
C ILE A 270 6.54 28.06 -11.50
N GLY A 271 5.69 28.64 -12.36
CA GLY A 271 6.08 29.55 -13.43
C GLY A 271 6.48 30.95 -12.96
N ASN A 272 6.12 31.36 -11.73
CA ASN A 272 6.48 32.65 -11.16
C ASN A 272 7.49 32.47 -10.00
N SER A 273 8.60 33.21 -10.02
CA SER A 273 9.66 33.07 -9.00
C SER A 273 9.24 33.48 -7.59
N GLU A 274 8.42 34.52 -7.44
CA GLU A 274 7.93 34.94 -6.13
C GLU A 274 6.94 33.93 -5.54
N LEU A 275 5.98 33.46 -6.34
CA LEU A 275 4.98 32.47 -5.94
C LEU A 275 5.63 31.13 -5.62
N ARG A 276 6.57 30.66 -6.44
CA ARG A 276 7.34 29.44 -6.17
C ARG A 276 8.09 29.54 -4.85
N ALA A 277 8.77 30.66 -4.59
CA ALA A 277 9.48 30.86 -3.32
C ALA A 277 8.53 30.96 -2.12
N GLN A 278 7.35 31.55 -2.29
CA GLN A 278 6.30 31.55 -1.27
C GLN A 278 5.81 30.13 -1.00
N HIS A 279 5.53 29.36 -2.04
CA HIS A 279 5.03 28.01 -1.91
C HIS A 279 6.02 27.07 -1.22
N VAL A 280 7.31 27.16 -1.57
CA VAL A 280 8.38 26.45 -0.85
C VAL A 280 8.37 26.80 0.64
N ARG A 281 8.25 28.08 1.02
CA ARG A 281 8.19 28.48 2.44
C ARG A 281 6.98 27.90 3.16
N GLU A 282 5.81 27.91 2.54
CA GLU A 282 4.57 27.41 3.12
C GLU A 282 4.63 25.89 3.34
N LEU A 283 5.15 25.15 2.35
CA LEU A 283 5.34 23.70 2.45
C LEU A 283 6.37 23.31 3.51
N THR A 284 7.50 24.03 3.59
CA THR A 284 8.49 23.83 4.65
C THR A 284 7.90 24.12 6.03
N LEU A 285 7.09 25.18 6.18
CA LEU A 285 6.41 25.48 7.43
C LEU A 285 5.47 24.34 7.85
N ILE A 286 4.68 23.81 6.92
CA ILE A 286 3.81 22.64 7.16
C ILE A 286 4.63 21.46 7.66
N ALA A 287 5.72 21.08 6.97
CA ALA A 287 6.56 19.95 7.37
C ALA A 287 7.16 20.14 8.78
N THR A 288 7.51 21.37 9.17
CA THR A 288 8.01 21.64 10.53
C THR A 288 6.94 21.58 11.62
N GLY A 289 5.66 21.42 11.28
CA GLY A 289 4.53 21.27 12.19
C GLY A 289 4.47 19.94 12.96
N GLY A 290 5.56 19.16 12.99
CA GLY A 290 5.67 17.88 13.70
C GLY A 290 5.78 16.66 12.79
N TYR A 291 5.78 16.84 11.46
CA TYR A 291 5.86 15.76 10.48
C TYR A 291 7.31 15.40 10.14
N ASP A 292 7.55 14.19 9.65
CA ASP A 292 8.88 13.72 9.24
C ASP A 292 9.28 14.23 7.84
N GLY A 293 8.33 14.82 7.12
CA GLY A 293 8.50 15.29 5.76
C GLY A 293 7.17 15.59 5.08
N LEU A 294 7.18 15.64 3.76
CA LEU A 294 5.97 15.78 2.94
C LEU A 294 6.11 15.02 1.62
N PHE A 295 4.99 14.67 1.01
CA PHE A 295 4.91 14.24 -0.38
C PHE A 295 4.28 15.33 -1.26
N ILE A 296 4.82 15.52 -2.47
CA ILE A 296 4.20 16.33 -3.53
C ILE A 296 3.59 15.40 -4.56
N ASP A 297 2.29 15.55 -4.79
CA ASP A 297 1.52 14.77 -5.76
C ASP A 297 0.75 15.73 -6.68
N TYR A 298 1.49 16.39 -7.58
CA TYR A 298 0.98 17.35 -8.55
C TYR A 298 0.91 16.69 -9.93
N ARG A 299 -0.31 16.44 -10.42
CA ARG A 299 -0.58 15.57 -11.57
C ARG A 299 -1.02 16.37 -12.80
N GLY A 300 -0.74 15.84 -13.99
CA GLY A 300 -1.22 16.43 -15.25
C GLY A 300 -0.52 17.73 -15.67
N LEU A 301 0.70 17.96 -15.19
CA LEU A 301 1.51 19.10 -15.61
C LEU A 301 1.88 18.98 -17.10
N PRO A 302 1.79 20.06 -17.90
CA PRO A 302 2.21 20.03 -19.30
C PRO A 302 3.74 19.92 -19.42
N GLU A 303 4.21 19.26 -20.49
CA GLU A 303 5.63 18.96 -20.70
C GLU A 303 6.54 20.19 -20.70
N ASP A 304 6.03 21.35 -21.15
CA ASP A 304 6.76 22.62 -21.14
C ASP A 304 7.08 23.15 -19.74
N GLN A 305 6.51 22.55 -18.68
CA GLN A 305 6.80 22.87 -17.29
C GLN A 305 7.90 22.01 -16.67
N ARG A 306 8.52 21.11 -17.42
CA ARG A 306 9.56 20.20 -16.93
C ARG A 306 10.63 20.92 -16.11
N ASP A 307 11.22 21.99 -16.65
CA ASP A 307 12.26 22.74 -15.96
C ASP A 307 11.75 23.51 -14.73
N ASN A 308 10.52 24.02 -14.79
CA ASN A 308 9.92 24.76 -13.69
C ASN A 308 9.60 23.83 -12.51
N PHE A 309 9.09 22.63 -12.80
CA PHE A 309 8.79 21.62 -11.79
C PHE A 309 10.08 21.07 -11.15
N SER A 310 11.09 20.72 -11.95
CA SER A 310 12.40 20.31 -11.44
C SER A 310 13.03 21.36 -10.53
N ARG A 311 12.97 22.65 -10.93
CA ARG A 311 13.47 23.75 -10.10
C ARG A 311 12.69 23.93 -8.81
N PHE A 312 11.37 23.77 -8.85
CA PHE A 312 10.52 23.82 -7.66
C PHE A 312 10.89 22.71 -6.67
N ILE A 313 11.01 21.47 -7.15
CA ILE A 313 11.36 20.31 -6.32
C ILE A 313 12.78 20.43 -5.76
N ALA A 314 13.75 20.93 -6.52
CA ALA A 314 15.09 21.21 -6.02
C ALA A 314 15.07 22.24 -4.88
N GLN A 315 14.38 23.36 -5.06
CA GLN A 315 14.26 24.40 -4.02
C GLN A 315 13.54 23.91 -2.76
N LEU A 316 12.53 23.05 -2.93
CA LEU A 316 11.81 22.45 -1.82
C LEU A 316 12.66 21.40 -1.09
N GLY A 317 13.38 20.54 -1.82
CA GLY A 317 14.30 19.56 -1.27
C GLY A 317 15.37 20.22 -0.40
N ASP A 318 16.08 21.22 -0.94
CA ASP A 318 17.07 22.01 -0.20
C ASP A 318 16.47 22.62 1.08
N SER A 319 15.25 23.18 0.98
CA SER A 319 14.60 23.81 2.12
C SER A 319 14.19 22.80 3.20
N LEU A 320 13.72 21.61 2.84
CA LEU A 320 13.31 20.56 3.78
C LEU A 320 14.52 19.88 4.41
N HIS A 321 15.54 19.53 3.63
CA HIS A 321 16.79 18.96 4.13
C HIS A 321 17.50 19.91 5.09
N GLY A 322 17.47 21.22 4.81
CA GLY A 322 18.00 22.26 5.70
C GLY A 322 17.34 22.32 7.08
N VAL A 323 16.13 21.77 7.22
CA VAL A 323 15.41 21.64 8.50
C VAL A 323 15.23 20.18 8.96
N GLY A 324 15.98 19.25 8.35
CA GLY A 324 15.99 17.84 8.73
C GLY A 324 14.70 17.07 8.40
N ARG A 325 13.99 17.47 7.34
CA ARG A 325 12.73 16.85 6.87
C ARG A 325 12.91 16.19 5.52
N SER A 326 12.16 15.13 5.26
CA SER A 326 12.21 14.37 4.00
C SER A 326 11.24 14.92 2.94
N LEU A 327 11.57 14.73 1.67
CA LEU A 327 10.73 15.04 0.52
C LEU A 327 10.40 13.76 -0.27
N GLY A 328 9.12 13.48 -0.45
CA GLY A 328 8.62 12.52 -1.43
C GLY A 328 8.00 13.21 -2.63
N VAL A 329 8.11 12.61 -3.82
CA VAL A 329 7.46 13.11 -5.04
C VAL A 329 6.75 11.96 -5.73
N VAL A 330 5.47 12.14 -6.04
CA VAL A 330 4.68 11.20 -6.85
C VAL A 330 4.82 11.59 -8.31
N VAL A 331 5.12 10.61 -9.17
CA VAL A 331 5.28 10.80 -10.62
C VAL A 331 4.48 9.74 -11.39
N PRO A 332 3.91 10.08 -12.56
CA PRO A 332 3.30 9.06 -13.42
C PRO A 332 4.38 8.11 -13.96
N ALA A 333 4.03 6.85 -14.18
CA ALA A 333 4.92 5.91 -14.85
C ALA A 333 5.35 6.40 -16.23
N ALA A 334 6.62 6.18 -16.55
CA ALA A 334 7.18 6.56 -17.84
C ALA A 334 6.54 5.74 -18.97
N GLN A 335 6.30 6.39 -20.09
CA GLN A 335 5.76 5.73 -21.28
C GLN A 335 6.89 5.37 -22.22
N ASN A 336 6.85 4.16 -22.79
CA ASN A 336 7.78 3.76 -23.83
C ASN A 336 7.13 4.01 -25.20
N VAL A 337 7.68 4.96 -25.96
CA VAL A 337 7.24 5.29 -27.32
C VAL A 337 8.41 5.06 -28.26
N ASP A 338 8.27 4.09 -29.17
CA ASP A 338 9.30 3.72 -30.15
C ASP A 338 10.68 3.41 -29.52
N GLY A 339 10.69 2.77 -28.35
CA GLY A 339 11.92 2.42 -27.62
C GLY A 339 12.49 3.55 -26.77
N ILE A 340 11.85 4.72 -26.73
CA ILE A 340 12.26 5.87 -25.93
C ILE A 340 11.32 6.02 -24.74
N TRP A 341 11.90 6.04 -23.54
CA TRP A 341 11.16 6.33 -22.31
C TRP A 341 10.90 7.81 -22.16
N GLN A 342 9.64 8.17 -21.94
CA GLN A 342 9.15 9.54 -21.81
C GLN A 342 8.50 9.73 -20.44
N THR A 343 8.87 10.82 -19.77
CA THR A 343 8.35 11.17 -18.43
C THR A 343 7.56 12.47 -18.42
N GLY A 344 7.32 13.09 -19.59
CA GLY A 344 6.61 14.36 -19.72
C GLY A 344 7.25 15.48 -18.89
N ALA A 345 6.45 16.14 -18.05
CA ALA A 345 6.88 17.24 -17.18
C ALA A 345 7.76 16.80 -16.00
N TYR A 346 7.98 15.50 -15.80
CA TYR A 346 8.63 14.95 -14.61
C TYR A 346 10.04 14.50 -14.96
N ASP A 347 11.06 15.34 -14.73
CA ASP A 347 12.44 14.93 -14.98
C ASP A 347 12.93 13.99 -13.87
N TRP A 348 12.82 12.68 -14.07
CA TRP A 348 13.10 11.70 -13.02
C TRP A 348 14.51 11.81 -12.45
N ARG A 349 15.53 12.15 -13.27
CA ARG A 349 16.90 12.36 -12.79
C ARG A 349 16.98 13.56 -11.85
N ALA A 350 16.43 14.70 -12.27
CA ALA A 350 16.45 15.92 -11.45
C ALA A 350 15.63 15.75 -10.17
N LEU A 351 14.44 15.14 -10.28
CA LEU A 351 13.56 14.87 -9.14
C LEU A 351 14.20 13.89 -8.15
N GLY A 352 14.76 12.78 -8.64
CA GLY A 352 15.43 11.78 -7.81
C GLY A 352 16.72 12.26 -7.15
N ALA A 353 17.38 13.28 -7.72
CA ALA A 353 18.52 13.93 -7.10
C ALA A 353 18.10 14.77 -5.87
N SER A 354 16.95 15.43 -5.92
CA SER A 354 16.47 16.35 -4.88
C SER A 354 15.54 15.72 -3.84
N ALA A 355 14.81 14.66 -4.18
CA ALA A 355 13.87 13.99 -3.28
C ALA A 355 14.50 12.81 -2.52
N ASP A 356 13.92 12.43 -1.39
CA ASP A 356 14.25 11.21 -0.64
C ASP A 356 13.45 10.00 -1.12
N TYR A 357 12.24 10.24 -1.63
CA TYR A 357 11.38 9.21 -2.21
C TYR A 357 10.83 9.66 -3.57
N LEU A 358 10.79 8.73 -4.52
CA LEU A 358 10.09 8.88 -5.79
C LEU A 358 9.05 7.76 -5.88
N GLN A 359 7.77 8.10 -5.67
CA GLN A 359 6.67 7.17 -5.85
C GLN A 359 6.26 7.16 -7.32
N ILE A 360 6.38 5.99 -7.96
CA ILE A 360 5.93 5.80 -9.34
C ILE A 360 4.47 5.35 -9.30
N GLU A 361 3.58 6.23 -9.71
CA GLU A 361 2.19 5.91 -9.92
C GLU A 361 2.06 5.15 -11.23
N VAL A 362 1.97 3.82 -11.12
CA VAL A 362 1.88 2.95 -12.30
C VAL A 362 0.63 3.28 -13.11
N GLY A 363 -0.45 3.74 -12.48
CA GLY A 363 -1.66 4.23 -13.14
C GLY A 363 -2.39 3.19 -14.01
N VAL A 364 -1.83 1.98 -14.13
CA VAL A 364 -2.36 0.88 -14.90
C VAL A 364 -3.04 -0.09 -13.96
N VAL A 365 -4.35 -0.13 -14.06
CA VAL A 365 -5.22 -1.11 -13.38
C VAL A 365 -5.26 -2.46 -14.11
N ASN A 366 -4.70 -2.57 -15.32
CA ASN A 366 -4.58 -3.86 -16.01
C ASN A 366 -3.52 -4.74 -15.32
N PRO A 367 -3.90 -5.86 -14.66
CA PRO A 367 -2.94 -6.67 -13.94
C PRO A 367 -1.96 -7.41 -14.86
N MET A 368 -2.26 -7.57 -16.15
CA MET A 368 -1.40 -8.25 -17.11
C MET A 368 -0.06 -7.54 -17.34
N VAL A 369 0.07 -6.26 -17.00
CA VAL A 369 1.35 -5.54 -17.17
C VAL A 369 2.46 -6.06 -16.27
N PHE A 370 2.11 -6.82 -15.22
CA PHE A 370 3.06 -7.45 -14.30
C PHE A 370 3.56 -8.81 -14.77
N ALA A 371 3.16 -9.27 -15.96
CA ALA A 371 3.71 -10.51 -16.51
C ALA A 371 5.24 -10.39 -16.67
N GLY A 372 5.96 -11.48 -16.38
CA GLY A 372 7.42 -11.50 -16.55
C GLY A 372 7.86 -11.58 -18.02
N GLY A 373 9.02 -10.99 -18.30
CA GLY A 373 9.67 -11.01 -19.61
C GLY A 373 10.32 -9.65 -19.91
N GLU A 374 11.50 -9.66 -20.53
CA GLU A 374 12.32 -8.44 -20.73
C GLU A 374 11.61 -7.31 -21.49
N THR A 375 10.62 -7.64 -22.32
CA THR A 375 9.81 -6.67 -23.09
C THR A 375 8.47 -6.34 -22.43
N GLN A 376 8.16 -6.95 -21.29
CA GLN A 376 6.95 -6.65 -20.53
C GLN A 376 7.10 -5.29 -19.85
N TYR A 377 6.00 -4.54 -19.83
CA TYR A 377 6.04 -3.11 -19.52
C TYR A 377 6.64 -2.82 -18.15
N ILE A 378 6.21 -3.52 -17.08
CA ILE A 378 6.72 -3.27 -15.72
C ILE A 378 8.19 -3.66 -15.60
N GLU A 379 8.60 -4.83 -16.09
CA GLU A 379 10.00 -5.25 -16.02
C GLU A 379 10.91 -4.27 -16.77
N ALA A 380 10.53 -3.87 -17.99
CA ALA A 380 11.28 -2.92 -18.80
C ALA A 380 11.31 -1.52 -18.16
N LEU A 381 10.18 -1.07 -17.58
CA LEU A 381 10.07 0.20 -16.87
C LEU A 381 11.03 0.23 -15.67
N LEU A 382 11.01 -0.80 -14.82
CA LEU A 382 11.85 -0.84 -13.62
C LEU A 382 13.33 -0.96 -13.96
N ARG A 383 13.68 -1.75 -14.98
CA ARG A 383 15.05 -1.84 -15.51
C ARG A 383 15.57 -0.49 -15.98
N TRP A 384 14.74 0.27 -16.69
CA TRP A 384 15.09 1.64 -17.08
C TRP A 384 15.10 2.59 -15.86
N THR A 385 14.14 2.47 -14.95
CA THR A 385 14.03 3.33 -13.75
C THR A 385 15.33 3.39 -12.96
N VAL A 386 15.96 2.23 -12.71
CA VAL A 386 17.19 2.16 -11.90
C VAL A 386 18.41 2.79 -12.59
N THR A 387 18.32 3.08 -13.90
CA THR A 387 19.36 3.84 -14.63
C THR A 387 19.19 5.36 -14.49
N GLU A 388 18.02 5.81 -14.04
CA GLU A 388 17.63 7.22 -13.96
C GLU A 388 17.61 7.74 -12.52
N VAL A 389 17.21 6.87 -11.58
CA VAL A 389 16.96 7.23 -10.18
C VAL A 389 17.63 6.21 -9.28
N ASN A 390 18.20 6.67 -8.17
CA ASN A 390 18.70 5.78 -7.13
C ASN A 390 17.56 4.86 -6.66
N ARG A 391 17.70 3.56 -6.93
CA ARG A 391 16.71 2.50 -6.66
C ARG A 391 16.15 2.51 -5.23
N TYR A 392 16.96 2.85 -4.23
CA TYR A 392 16.55 2.86 -2.82
C TYR A 392 15.57 4.00 -2.48
N LYS A 393 15.43 4.99 -3.36
CA LYS A 393 14.44 6.05 -3.26
C LYS A 393 13.11 5.70 -3.93
N VAL A 394 13.08 4.66 -4.77
CA VAL A 394 11.90 4.33 -5.59
C VAL A 394 10.87 3.56 -4.77
N LEU A 395 9.64 4.05 -4.77
CA LEU A 395 8.46 3.35 -4.27
C LEU A 395 7.56 2.98 -5.44
N LEU A 396 7.24 1.70 -5.61
CA LEU A 396 6.32 1.24 -6.65
C LEU A 396 4.87 1.42 -6.17
N GLY A 397 4.11 2.32 -6.79
CA GLY A 397 2.69 2.53 -6.51
C GLY A 397 1.86 1.35 -7.01
N LEU A 398 1.12 0.71 -6.10
CA LEU A 398 0.29 -0.46 -6.37
C LEU A 398 -1.12 -0.24 -5.82
N SER A 399 -2.09 -0.91 -6.46
CA SER A 399 -3.47 -0.96 -5.98
C SER A 399 -3.73 -2.29 -5.26
N SER A 400 -4.44 -2.19 -4.14
CA SER A 400 -4.92 -3.32 -3.33
C SER A 400 -6.34 -3.77 -3.71
N GLN A 401 -7.06 -2.97 -4.50
CA GLN A 401 -8.40 -3.29 -5.00
C GLN A 401 -8.40 -4.36 -6.09
N SER A 402 -9.52 -5.07 -6.22
CA SER A 402 -9.79 -5.92 -7.38
C SER A 402 -10.05 -5.05 -8.61
N VAL A 403 -10.07 -5.64 -9.81
CA VAL A 403 -10.24 -4.90 -11.06
C VAL A 403 -11.30 -5.56 -11.93
N ARG A 404 -12.28 -4.77 -12.36
CA ARG A 404 -13.25 -5.14 -13.37
C ARG A 404 -12.73 -4.80 -14.76
N GLU A 405 -12.76 -5.76 -15.66
CA GLU A 405 -12.48 -5.61 -17.09
C GLU A 405 -13.77 -5.79 -17.91
N ILE A 406 -14.14 -4.76 -18.67
CA ILE A 406 -15.25 -4.78 -19.63
C ILE A 406 -14.77 -4.21 -20.96
N ALA A 407 -14.80 -5.04 -22.00
CA ALA A 407 -14.37 -4.66 -23.35
C ALA A 407 -12.98 -3.97 -23.38
N GLY A 408 -12.03 -4.50 -22.58
CA GLY A 408 -10.67 -3.96 -22.44
C GLY A 408 -10.54 -2.71 -21.57
N ASN A 409 -11.63 -2.20 -20.98
CA ASN A 409 -11.59 -1.12 -20.00
C ASN A 409 -11.48 -1.72 -18.60
N PHE A 410 -10.50 -1.23 -17.85
CA PHE A 410 -10.20 -1.69 -16.50
C PHE A 410 -10.69 -0.64 -15.50
N THR A 411 -11.33 -1.08 -14.41
CA THR A 411 -11.84 -0.19 -13.36
C THR A 411 -11.62 -0.86 -11.99
N PRO A 412 -11.03 -0.17 -11.01
CA PRO A 412 -10.94 -0.67 -9.64
C PRO A 412 -12.32 -0.99 -9.06
N ILE A 413 -12.40 -2.03 -8.25
CA ILE A 413 -13.65 -2.51 -7.64
C ILE A 413 -13.34 -3.25 -6.32
N GLY A 414 -14.28 -3.21 -5.37
CA GLY A 414 -14.20 -4.00 -4.14
C GLY A 414 -14.20 -5.51 -4.39
N TYR A 415 -13.69 -6.29 -3.45
CA TYR A 415 -13.65 -7.74 -3.48
C TYR A 415 -15.06 -8.38 -3.50
N ASP A 416 -15.92 -8.09 -2.53
CA ASP A 416 -17.32 -8.48 -2.48
C ASP A 416 -18.12 -7.90 -3.65
N GLU A 417 -17.86 -6.66 -4.08
CA GLU A 417 -18.52 -6.07 -5.25
C GLU A 417 -18.16 -6.84 -6.54
N ALA A 418 -16.91 -7.25 -6.72
CA ALA A 418 -16.50 -8.10 -7.85
C ALA A 418 -17.27 -9.42 -7.88
N LEU A 419 -17.64 -9.95 -6.71
CA LEU A 419 -18.34 -11.22 -6.59
C LEU A 419 -19.88 -11.06 -6.50
N ALA A 420 -20.40 -9.84 -6.36
CA ALA A 420 -21.82 -9.56 -6.18
C ALA A 420 -22.70 -10.01 -7.37
N GLY A 421 -22.11 -10.07 -8.57
CA GLY A 421 -22.79 -10.52 -9.78
C GLY A 421 -23.24 -11.97 -9.77
N LEU A 422 -22.74 -12.79 -8.83
CA LEU A 422 -23.17 -14.18 -8.62
C LEU A 422 -24.59 -14.26 -8.05
N GLY A 423 -25.12 -13.18 -7.45
CA GLY A 423 -26.48 -13.14 -6.91
C GLY A 423 -26.65 -13.84 -5.56
N ASN A 424 -27.91 -14.13 -5.22
CA ASN A 424 -28.34 -14.74 -3.96
C ASN A 424 -28.79 -16.19 -4.17
N VAL A 425 -29.20 -16.88 -3.11
CA VAL A 425 -29.74 -18.24 -3.26
C VAL A 425 -31.16 -18.22 -3.80
N THR A 426 -31.38 -19.06 -4.80
CA THR A 426 -32.70 -19.61 -5.10
C THR A 426 -32.76 -21.10 -4.72
N ILE A 427 -33.93 -21.53 -4.29
CA ILE A 427 -34.21 -22.92 -3.92
C ILE A 427 -35.29 -23.45 -4.85
N GLU A 428 -35.01 -24.59 -5.47
CA GLU A 428 -35.92 -25.31 -6.35
C GLU A 428 -36.23 -26.69 -5.74
N SER A 429 -37.50 -27.05 -5.69
CA SER A 429 -37.97 -28.38 -5.29
C SER A 429 -39.30 -28.68 -5.98
N ASP A 430 -39.43 -29.88 -6.55
CA ASP A 430 -40.68 -30.35 -7.16
C ASP A 430 -41.78 -30.65 -6.11
N ALA A 431 -41.45 -30.55 -4.82
CA ALA A 431 -42.24 -31.02 -3.70
C ALA A 431 -42.66 -29.91 -2.72
N PHE A 432 -42.54 -28.64 -3.12
CA PHE A 432 -43.13 -27.55 -2.34
C PHE A 432 -44.66 -27.75 -2.22
N SER A 433 -45.17 -27.73 -0.99
CA SER A 433 -46.60 -27.70 -0.73
C SER A 433 -47.23 -26.39 -1.23
N GLU A 434 -48.56 -26.33 -1.37
CA GLU A 434 -49.27 -25.07 -1.70
C GLU A 434 -49.00 -23.95 -0.67
N THR A 435 -48.54 -24.31 0.54
CA THR A 435 -48.16 -23.38 1.61
C THR A 435 -46.65 -23.08 1.66
N GLY A 436 -45.86 -23.58 0.71
CA GLY A 436 -44.42 -23.32 0.59
C GLY A 436 -43.54 -24.13 1.55
N SER A 437 -44.04 -25.22 2.11
CA SER A 437 -43.27 -26.13 2.99
C SER A 437 -42.78 -27.37 2.23
N ILE A 438 -41.73 -28.00 2.74
CA ILE A 438 -41.17 -29.26 2.20
C ILE A 438 -41.28 -30.36 3.27
N GLU A 439 -41.58 -31.59 2.87
CA GLU A 439 -41.55 -32.75 3.75
C GLU A 439 -40.10 -33.09 4.14
N PRO A 440 -39.78 -33.39 5.42
CA PRO A 440 -38.46 -33.89 5.78
C PRO A 440 -38.04 -35.11 4.97
N GLY A 441 -36.77 -35.16 4.59
CA GLY A 441 -36.23 -36.24 3.74
C GLY A 441 -36.48 -36.04 2.24
N THR A 442 -37.00 -34.90 1.82
CA THR A 442 -37.14 -34.53 0.40
C THR A 442 -35.85 -33.93 -0.15
N GLU A 443 -35.56 -34.17 -1.42
CA GLU A 443 -34.44 -33.55 -2.14
C GLU A 443 -34.75 -32.08 -2.44
N ILE A 444 -33.77 -31.23 -2.16
CA ILE A 444 -33.78 -29.79 -2.38
C ILE A 444 -32.58 -29.45 -3.25
N ARG A 445 -32.79 -28.59 -4.26
CA ARG A 445 -31.73 -28.03 -5.11
C ARG A 445 -31.57 -26.56 -4.78
N ALA A 446 -30.36 -26.13 -4.47
CA ALA A 446 -30.03 -24.73 -4.24
C ALA A 446 -28.93 -24.29 -5.19
N ARG A 447 -29.11 -23.11 -5.78
CA ARG A 447 -28.13 -22.49 -6.69
C ARG A 447 -28.14 -20.98 -6.50
N LEU A 448 -27.13 -20.31 -7.03
CA LEU A 448 -27.14 -18.86 -7.09
C LEU A 448 -28.01 -18.39 -8.26
N ASP A 449 -28.74 -17.28 -8.07
CA ASP A 449 -29.71 -16.74 -9.01
C ASP A 449 -29.18 -15.58 -9.88
N GLY A 450 -27.90 -15.23 -9.71
CA GLY A 450 -27.23 -14.20 -10.50
C GLY A 450 -26.70 -14.71 -11.83
N ARG A 451 -25.68 -14.01 -12.33
CA ARG A 451 -25.05 -14.32 -13.62
C ARG A 451 -24.26 -15.62 -13.53
N SER A 452 -24.27 -16.40 -14.61
CA SER A 452 -23.34 -17.52 -14.78
C SER A 452 -21.90 -17.00 -14.76
N ALA A 453 -21.01 -17.72 -14.06
CA ALA A 453 -19.63 -17.31 -13.94
C ALA A 453 -18.67 -18.50 -13.85
N GLU A 454 -17.47 -18.33 -14.42
CA GLU A 454 -16.40 -19.31 -14.39
C GLU A 454 -15.17 -18.73 -13.68
N GLY A 455 -14.71 -19.39 -12.62
CA GLY A 455 -13.55 -18.97 -11.85
C GLY A 455 -12.27 -19.67 -12.32
N SER A 456 -11.19 -18.92 -12.51
CA SER A 456 -9.88 -19.46 -12.91
C SER A 456 -8.73 -18.59 -12.38
N VAL A 457 -7.51 -18.84 -12.86
CA VAL A 457 -6.29 -18.11 -12.49
C VAL A 457 -5.45 -17.81 -13.72
N GLU A 458 -4.96 -16.57 -13.82
CA GLU A 458 -3.89 -16.26 -14.75
C GLU A 458 -2.55 -16.58 -14.08
N THR A 459 -1.95 -17.67 -14.53
CA THR A 459 -0.71 -18.20 -13.95
C THR A 459 0.50 -17.32 -14.20
N SER A 460 0.53 -16.54 -15.29
CA SER A 460 1.67 -15.67 -15.61
C SER A 460 1.83 -14.51 -14.64
N ILE A 461 0.74 -14.10 -13.97
CA ILE A 461 0.69 -13.00 -12.99
C ILE A 461 0.09 -13.43 -11.64
N ARG A 462 -0.10 -14.74 -11.44
CA ARG A 462 -0.66 -15.36 -10.22
C ARG A 462 -1.92 -14.68 -9.71
N THR A 463 -2.79 -14.25 -10.61
CA THR A 463 -3.98 -13.49 -10.27
C THR A 463 -5.23 -14.32 -10.56
N PRO A 464 -6.02 -14.70 -9.53
CA PRO A 464 -7.32 -15.32 -9.75
C PRO A 464 -8.27 -14.35 -10.45
N TYR A 465 -9.17 -14.89 -11.28
CA TYR A 465 -10.23 -14.11 -11.90
C TYR A 465 -11.54 -14.88 -11.96
N LEU A 466 -12.62 -14.12 -12.14
CA LEU A 466 -13.98 -14.61 -12.34
C LEU A 466 -14.56 -14.03 -13.64
N ASP A 467 -14.94 -14.88 -14.58
CA ASP A 467 -15.55 -14.50 -15.85
C ASP A 467 -17.06 -14.60 -15.76
N TYR A 468 -17.76 -13.46 -15.82
CA TYR A 468 -19.21 -13.43 -15.92
C TYR A 468 -19.66 -13.56 -17.38
N MET A 469 -20.62 -14.45 -17.60
CA MET A 469 -21.21 -14.69 -18.91
C MET A 469 -22.55 -13.94 -19.08
N ASP A 470 -22.87 -13.55 -20.31
CA ASP A 470 -24.21 -13.08 -20.68
C ASP A 470 -25.18 -14.27 -20.90
N ASP A 471 -26.46 -13.96 -21.14
CA ASP A 471 -27.51 -14.98 -21.37
C ASP A 471 -27.25 -15.87 -22.61
N SER A 472 -26.34 -15.45 -23.50
CA SER A 472 -25.93 -16.21 -24.68
C SER A 472 -24.65 -17.04 -24.45
N GLY A 473 -24.09 -17.00 -23.24
CA GLY A 473 -22.86 -17.70 -22.87
C GLY A 473 -21.57 -17.01 -23.32
N ASN A 474 -21.61 -15.72 -23.70
CA ASN A 474 -20.40 -14.96 -24.04
C ASN A 474 -19.86 -14.21 -22.83
N LEU A 475 -18.54 -14.00 -22.79
CA LEU A 475 -17.90 -13.18 -21.76
C LEU A 475 -18.48 -11.75 -21.76
N SER A 476 -19.09 -11.37 -20.65
CA SER A 476 -19.63 -10.03 -20.40
C SER A 476 -18.66 -9.16 -19.63
N ALA A 477 -17.99 -9.72 -18.62
CA ALA A 477 -17.02 -9.03 -17.79
C ALA A 477 -16.08 -10.02 -17.13
N ARG A 478 -14.80 -9.66 -17.00
CA ARG A 478 -13.83 -10.37 -16.17
C ARG A 478 -13.55 -9.59 -14.91
N MET A 479 -13.57 -10.26 -13.76
CA MET A 479 -13.15 -9.69 -12.48
C MET A 479 -11.81 -10.27 -12.09
N TRP A 480 -10.76 -9.46 -12.14
CA TRP A 480 -9.44 -9.79 -11.63
C TRP A 480 -9.43 -9.58 -10.12
N ILE A 481 -9.18 -10.63 -9.35
CA ILE A 481 -9.30 -10.60 -7.90
C ILE A 481 -7.92 -10.35 -7.29
N THR A 482 -7.75 -9.21 -6.64
CA THR A 482 -6.50 -8.86 -5.96
C THR A 482 -6.49 -9.49 -4.57
N THR A 483 -6.03 -10.74 -4.52
CA THR A 483 -5.76 -11.46 -3.28
C THR A 483 -4.41 -11.04 -2.68
N GLY A 484 -4.12 -11.42 -1.43
CA GLY A 484 -2.80 -11.23 -0.85
C GLY A 484 -1.69 -11.84 -1.72
N ASN A 485 -1.87 -13.04 -2.26
CA ASN A 485 -0.88 -13.68 -3.16
C ASN A 485 -0.73 -12.95 -4.51
N ALA A 486 -1.84 -12.50 -5.11
CA ALA A 486 -1.79 -11.71 -6.34
C ALA A 486 -1.07 -10.37 -6.11
N LEU A 487 -1.36 -9.70 -5.00
CA LEU A 487 -0.67 -8.49 -4.62
C LEU A 487 0.80 -8.73 -4.29
N ARG A 488 1.12 -9.83 -3.61
CA ARG A 488 2.50 -10.20 -3.28
C ARG A 488 3.34 -10.39 -4.54
N TYR A 489 2.79 -11.05 -5.56
CA TYR A 489 3.46 -11.18 -6.85
C TYR A 489 3.81 -9.80 -7.45
N ARG A 490 2.92 -8.80 -7.32
CA ARG A 490 3.19 -7.42 -7.76
C ARG A 490 4.25 -6.73 -6.88
N MET A 491 4.19 -6.89 -5.56
CA MET A 491 5.17 -6.32 -4.63
C MET A 491 6.58 -6.90 -4.84
N ASP A 492 6.69 -8.20 -5.15
CA ASP A 492 7.98 -8.87 -5.33
C ASP A 492 8.79 -8.33 -6.53
N TRP A 493 8.18 -7.55 -7.44
CA TRP A 493 8.89 -6.84 -8.50
C TRP A 493 9.91 -5.82 -7.98
N VAL A 494 9.84 -5.39 -6.72
CA VAL A 494 10.88 -4.54 -6.13
C VAL A 494 12.18 -5.31 -5.90
N VAL A 495 12.13 -6.63 -5.74
CA VAL A 495 13.27 -7.45 -5.29
C VAL A 495 14.35 -7.61 -6.38
N PRO A 496 14.03 -7.99 -7.63
CA PRO A 496 15.05 -8.13 -8.69
C PRO A 496 15.82 -6.84 -8.98
N PHE A 497 15.20 -5.69 -8.70
CA PHE A 497 15.77 -4.36 -8.92
C PHE A 497 16.23 -3.67 -7.63
N ALA A 498 16.14 -4.33 -6.47
CA ALA A 498 16.50 -3.76 -5.17
C ALA A 498 15.88 -2.36 -4.91
N LEU A 499 14.60 -2.18 -5.23
CA LEU A 499 13.92 -0.90 -5.05
C LEU A 499 13.63 -0.62 -3.57
N GLY A 500 13.41 0.65 -3.24
CA GLY A 500 13.15 1.13 -1.88
C GLY A 500 11.87 0.59 -1.24
N GLY A 501 10.84 0.25 -2.02
CA GLY A 501 9.61 -0.35 -1.49
C GLY A 501 8.40 -0.16 -2.38
N VAL A 502 7.22 -0.17 -1.74
CA VAL A 502 5.91 -0.05 -2.39
C VAL A 502 5.08 1.06 -1.74
N ALA A 503 4.11 1.57 -2.48
CA ALA A 503 3.18 2.61 -2.05
C ALA A 503 1.74 2.19 -2.38
N PHE A 504 0.79 2.57 -1.53
CA PHE A 504 -0.63 2.28 -1.69
C PHE A 504 -1.48 3.50 -1.39
N ASP A 505 -2.42 3.81 -2.29
CA ASP A 505 -3.37 4.91 -2.14
C ASP A 505 -4.78 4.43 -1.73
N ASP A 506 -5.01 3.10 -1.70
CA ASP A 506 -6.35 2.49 -1.62
C ASP A 506 -6.51 1.42 -0.51
N LEU A 507 -5.54 1.27 0.40
CA LEU A 507 -5.60 0.24 1.46
C LEU A 507 -6.72 0.45 2.49
N LEU A 508 -7.28 1.66 2.55
CA LEU A 508 -8.39 2.02 3.41
C LEU A 508 -9.73 2.10 2.67
N GLU A 509 -9.73 1.83 1.37
CA GLU A 509 -10.98 1.66 0.63
C GLU A 509 -11.74 0.46 1.18
N ASP A 510 -13.06 0.54 1.10
CA ASP A 510 -13.91 -0.56 1.52
C ASP A 510 -13.60 -1.82 0.69
N ASP A 511 -13.78 -2.99 1.32
CA ASP A 511 -13.84 -4.25 0.60
C ASP A 511 -12.52 -4.67 -0.09
N VAL A 512 -11.37 -4.35 0.51
CA VAL A 512 -10.08 -4.99 0.19
C VAL A 512 -10.06 -6.42 0.73
N ALA A 513 -9.46 -7.36 -0.01
CA ALA A 513 -9.39 -8.77 0.40
C ALA A 513 -8.73 -8.94 1.79
N SER A 514 -9.31 -9.81 2.63
CA SER A 514 -9.02 -9.88 4.07
C SER A 514 -7.57 -10.27 4.45
N ASP A 515 -6.82 -10.85 3.53
CA ASP A 515 -5.44 -11.30 3.72
C ASP A 515 -4.38 -10.31 3.18
N VAL A 516 -4.81 -9.23 2.53
CA VAL A 516 -3.91 -8.21 1.97
C VAL A 516 -3.00 -7.62 3.04
N LEU A 517 -3.56 -7.18 4.17
CA LEU A 517 -2.77 -6.55 5.24
C LEU A 517 -1.74 -7.50 5.85
N ALA A 518 -2.14 -8.75 6.11
CA ALA A 518 -1.21 -9.77 6.61
C ALA A 518 -0.06 -9.98 5.62
N THR A 519 -0.37 -10.05 4.32
CA THR A 519 0.62 -10.25 3.27
C THR A 519 1.60 -9.09 3.12
N ILE A 520 1.14 -7.84 3.31
CA ILE A 520 2.02 -6.66 3.34
C ILE A 520 2.94 -6.71 4.56
N GLY A 521 2.45 -7.16 5.72
CA GLY A 521 3.27 -7.40 6.91
C GLY A 521 4.37 -8.43 6.68
N ASP A 522 4.06 -9.54 6.02
CA ASP A 522 5.02 -10.58 5.64
C ASP A 522 6.05 -10.08 4.63
N PHE A 523 5.62 -9.30 3.64
CA PHE A 523 6.51 -8.65 2.68
C PHE A 523 7.51 -7.70 3.37
N ARG A 524 7.04 -6.86 4.29
CA ARG A 524 7.89 -5.93 5.06
C ARG A 524 8.95 -6.65 5.91
N THR A 525 8.63 -7.85 6.38
CA THR A 525 9.55 -8.69 7.17
C THR A 525 10.35 -9.67 6.29
N GLN A 526 10.27 -9.53 4.96
CA GLN A 526 10.93 -10.38 3.97
C GLN A 526 10.62 -11.87 4.12
N ILE A 527 9.46 -12.20 4.67
CA ILE A 527 8.96 -13.57 4.73
C ILE A 527 8.52 -13.98 3.32
N PRO A 528 9.09 -15.03 2.72
CA PRO A 528 8.66 -15.50 1.40
C PRO A 528 7.23 -16.03 1.44
N THR A 529 6.44 -15.78 0.40
CA THR A 529 5.19 -16.50 0.20
C THR A 529 5.42 -17.77 -0.61
N LEU A 530 4.59 -18.77 -0.34
CA LEU A 530 4.52 -19.99 -1.13
C LEU A 530 3.71 -19.73 -2.40
N ALA A 531 4.09 -20.38 -3.49
CA ALA A 531 3.30 -20.34 -4.72
C ALA A 531 2.07 -21.24 -4.55
N THR A 532 0.89 -20.67 -4.67
CA THR A 532 -0.39 -21.36 -4.44
C THR A 532 -1.25 -21.32 -5.70
N ASN A 533 -2.15 -22.30 -5.84
CA ASN A 533 -3.16 -22.29 -6.89
C ASN A 533 -4.52 -21.99 -6.25
N PRO A 534 -5.14 -20.85 -6.58
CA PRO A 534 -6.48 -20.54 -6.08
C PRO A 534 -7.50 -21.54 -6.62
N THR A 535 -8.42 -21.95 -5.76
CA THR A 535 -9.56 -22.79 -6.11
C THR A 535 -10.86 -22.07 -5.75
N TRP A 536 -11.77 -21.96 -6.72
CA TRP A 536 -13.10 -21.41 -6.54
C TRP A 536 -14.08 -22.48 -6.07
N ALA A 537 -14.92 -22.16 -5.08
CA ALA A 537 -15.96 -23.06 -4.58
C ALA A 537 -17.13 -22.28 -3.96
N LEU A 538 -18.25 -22.97 -3.72
CA LEU A 538 -19.36 -22.50 -2.89
C LEU A 538 -19.43 -23.34 -1.61
N ARG A 539 -19.41 -22.68 -0.45
CA ARG A 539 -19.72 -23.33 0.83
C ARG A 539 -21.16 -23.06 1.20
N TRP A 540 -21.93 -24.12 1.41
CA TRP A 540 -23.33 -24.06 1.78
C TRP A 540 -23.50 -24.41 3.25
N ARG A 541 -24.03 -23.48 4.04
CA ARG A 541 -24.36 -23.69 5.45
C ARG A 541 -25.87 -23.71 5.63
N ILE A 542 -26.38 -24.84 6.09
CA ILE A 542 -27.79 -24.99 6.46
C ILE A 542 -27.88 -24.75 7.97
N VAL A 543 -28.60 -23.71 8.36
CA VAL A 543 -28.77 -23.31 9.76
C VAL A 543 -30.23 -23.49 10.20
N ASP A 544 -30.44 -23.91 11.43
CA ASP A 544 -31.78 -23.95 12.03
C ASP A 544 -32.26 -22.57 12.49
N ALA A 545 -33.50 -22.50 13.01
CA ALA A 545 -34.09 -21.26 13.53
C ALA A 545 -33.33 -20.62 14.72
N SER A 546 -32.37 -21.32 15.33
CA SER A 546 -31.48 -20.77 16.36
C SER A 546 -30.19 -20.15 15.79
N GLY A 547 -29.96 -20.31 14.49
CA GLY A 547 -28.72 -19.92 13.81
C GLY A 547 -27.60 -20.97 13.91
N THR A 548 -27.90 -22.17 14.42
CA THR A 548 -26.91 -23.26 14.54
C THR A 548 -26.80 -23.99 13.21
N ALA A 549 -25.59 -24.17 12.69
CA ALA A 549 -25.34 -24.97 11.50
C ALA A 549 -25.68 -26.45 11.78
N VAL A 550 -26.69 -26.97 11.09
CA VAL A 550 -27.11 -28.36 11.16
C VAL A 550 -26.45 -29.22 10.09
N GLN A 551 -26.05 -28.60 8.97
CA GLN A 551 -25.33 -29.26 7.88
C GLN A 551 -24.47 -28.25 7.12
N GLU A 552 -23.32 -28.70 6.62
CA GLU A 552 -22.43 -27.94 5.73
C GLU A 552 -22.05 -28.80 4.52
N ALA A 553 -21.96 -28.18 3.35
CA ALA A 553 -21.51 -28.81 2.11
C ALA A 553 -20.63 -27.83 1.31
N THR A 554 -19.85 -28.34 0.36
CA THR A 554 -19.04 -27.52 -0.56
C THR A 554 -19.19 -28.05 -1.98
N THR A 555 -19.46 -27.16 -2.94
CA THR A 555 -19.62 -27.46 -4.37
C THR A 555 -18.68 -26.61 -5.22
N GLN A 556 -18.54 -26.92 -6.51
CA GLN A 556 -17.94 -25.97 -7.47
C GLN A 556 -18.84 -24.73 -7.66
N LEU A 557 -18.30 -23.68 -8.28
CA LEU A 557 -19.00 -22.40 -8.40
C LEU A 557 -20.27 -22.47 -9.26
N ASP A 558 -20.25 -23.31 -10.29
CA ASP A 558 -21.35 -23.58 -11.24
C ASP A 558 -22.18 -24.81 -10.86
N GLU A 559 -21.79 -25.54 -9.81
CA GLU A 559 -22.46 -26.75 -9.35
C GLU A 559 -23.55 -26.39 -8.33
N GLU A 560 -24.79 -26.79 -8.63
CA GLU A 560 -25.90 -26.69 -7.69
C GLU A 560 -25.73 -27.61 -6.48
N LEU A 561 -26.16 -27.16 -5.31
CA LEU A 561 -26.26 -27.99 -4.13
C LEU A 561 -27.50 -28.88 -4.24
N VAL A 562 -27.30 -30.19 -4.36
CA VAL A 562 -28.36 -31.19 -4.20
C VAL A 562 -28.24 -31.78 -2.80
N LEU A 563 -29.23 -31.57 -1.94
CA LEU A 563 -29.24 -32.12 -0.58
C LEU A 563 -30.58 -32.71 -0.19
N THR A 564 -30.56 -33.67 0.73
CA THR A 564 -31.76 -34.20 1.39
C THR A 564 -31.74 -33.74 2.83
N LEU A 565 -32.68 -32.87 3.21
CA LEU A 565 -32.74 -32.33 4.57
C LEU A 565 -33.63 -33.23 5.45
N ASP A 566 -33.01 -34.21 6.11
CA ASP A 566 -33.66 -35.06 7.12
C ASP A 566 -33.49 -34.44 8.52
N ALA A 567 -34.31 -33.42 8.80
CA ALA A 567 -34.28 -32.67 10.05
C ALA A 567 -35.70 -32.51 10.65
N PRO A 568 -35.83 -32.25 11.96
CA PRO A 568 -37.14 -32.03 12.59
C PRO A 568 -37.95 -30.89 11.95
N ASP A 569 -39.25 -30.87 12.20
CA ASP A 569 -40.12 -29.77 11.77
C ASP A 569 -39.58 -28.42 12.28
N GLY A 570 -39.48 -27.45 11.36
CA GLY A 570 -38.90 -26.15 11.67
C GLY A 570 -38.49 -25.35 10.43
N ASN A 571 -38.08 -24.10 10.67
CA ASN A 571 -37.54 -23.25 9.63
C ASN A 571 -36.01 -23.38 9.59
N TYR A 572 -35.49 -23.53 8.38
CA TYR A 572 -34.07 -23.63 8.09
C TYR A 572 -33.68 -22.56 7.08
N ALA A 573 -32.46 -22.05 7.16
CA ALA A 573 -31.89 -21.14 6.16
C ALA A 573 -30.69 -21.80 5.47
N ILE A 574 -30.65 -21.73 4.15
CA ILE A 574 -29.54 -22.18 3.31
C ILE A 574 -28.71 -20.95 2.91
N ASN A 575 -27.54 -20.80 3.53
CA ASN A 575 -26.66 -19.65 3.37
C ASN A 575 -25.39 -20.06 2.63
N PRO A 576 -25.11 -19.56 1.42
CA PRO A 576 -23.88 -19.88 0.73
C PRO A 576 -22.84 -18.78 0.98
N SER A 577 -21.58 -19.19 0.91
CA SER A 577 -20.44 -18.30 0.82
C SER A 577 -19.63 -18.66 -0.41
N VAL A 578 -19.26 -17.65 -1.21
CA VAL A 578 -18.26 -17.83 -2.26
C VAL A 578 -16.91 -17.98 -1.60
N LEU A 579 -16.22 -19.05 -1.92
CA LEU A 579 -14.89 -19.37 -1.41
C LEU A 579 -13.86 -19.18 -2.51
N LEU A 580 -12.84 -18.40 -2.19
CA LEU A 580 -11.56 -18.46 -2.86
C LEU A 580 -10.55 -19.07 -1.90
N VAL A 581 -10.13 -20.30 -2.19
CA VAL A 581 -9.23 -21.08 -1.34
C VAL A 581 -7.83 -21.02 -1.93
N GLU A 582 -6.89 -20.51 -1.16
CA GLU A 582 -5.46 -20.53 -1.46
C GLU A 582 -4.73 -21.11 -0.25
N GLU A 583 -4.11 -22.28 -0.41
CA GLU A 583 -3.55 -23.08 0.69
C GLU A 583 -4.57 -23.39 1.80
N ASN A 584 -4.43 -22.71 2.94
CA ASN A 584 -5.28 -22.83 4.12
C ASN A 584 -6.01 -21.51 4.43
N ILE A 585 -5.82 -20.49 3.59
CA ILE A 585 -6.55 -19.23 3.67
C ILE A 585 -7.82 -19.40 2.84
N GLN A 586 -8.95 -19.29 3.50
CA GLN A 586 -10.27 -19.33 2.88
C GLN A 586 -10.86 -17.93 2.94
N ARG A 587 -11.04 -17.32 1.78
CA ARG A 587 -11.71 -16.01 1.68
C ARG A 587 -13.17 -16.29 1.40
N GLU A 588 -14.01 -15.93 2.37
CA GLU A 588 -15.46 -16.12 2.25
C GLU A 588 -16.14 -14.78 1.92
N SER A 589 -16.95 -14.79 0.87
CA SER A 589 -17.92 -13.71 0.59
C SER A 589 -19.32 -14.28 0.76
N VAL A 590 -20.02 -13.85 1.82
CA VAL A 590 -21.36 -14.38 2.17
C VAL A 590 -22.41 -13.84 1.20
N ARG A 591 -23.32 -14.70 0.72
CA ARG A 591 -24.52 -14.25 -0.03
C ARG A 591 -25.76 -14.33 0.82
N THR A 592 -26.79 -13.60 0.42
CA THR A 592 -28.09 -13.71 1.08
C THR A 592 -28.64 -15.12 0.86
N GLY A 593 -28.90 -15.83 1.96
CA GLY A 593 -29.46 -17.16 1.94
C GLY A 593 -30.98 -17.18 1.75
N ALA A 594 -31.52 -18.37 1.50
CA ALA A 594 -32.95 -18.60 1.32
C ALA A 594 -33.50 -19.50 2.44
N GLN A 595 -34.77 -19.29 2.81
CA GLN A 595 -35.42 -20.02 3.90
C GLN A 595 -36.31 -21.15 3.38
N VAL A 596 -36.33 -22.28 4.09
CA VAL A 596 -37.19 -23.44 3.84
C VAL A 596 -37.90 -23.83 5.14
N ALA A 597 -39.20 -24.03 5.08
CA ALA A 597 -39.98 -24.60 6.19
C ALA A 597 -40.15 -26.11 5.98
N LEU A 598 -39.68 -26.91 6.95
CA LEU A 598 -39.95 -28.34 7.01
C LEU A 598 -41.21 -28.61 7.83
N PHE A 599 -42.11 -29.42 7.28
CA PHE A 599 -43.35 -29.80 7.96
C PHE A 599 -43.74 -31.24 7.65
N GLN A 600 -43.88 -32.08 8.68
CA GLN A 600 -44.54 -33.38 8.56
C GLN A 600 -46.06 -33.24 8.75
N PRO A 601 -46.90 -33.73 7.82
CA PRO A 601 -48.33 -33.75 7.98
C PRO A 601 -48.65 -34.73 9.11
N THR A 602 -49.35 -34.21 10.12
CA THR A 602 -49.93 -35.05 11.17
C THR A 602 -50.78 -36.12 10.50
N ALA A 603 -50.41 -37.40 10.66
CA ALA A 603 -51.18 -38.51 10.11
C ALA A 603 -52.65 -38.35 10.51
N THR A 604 -53.55 -38.33 9.51
CA THR A 604 -55.00 -38.26 9.77
C THR A 604 -55.35 -39.45 10.67
N PRO A 605 -55.95 -39.24 11.85
CA PRO A 605 -56.26 -40.35 12.74
C PRO A 605 -57.18 -41.33 12.01
N THR A 606 -56.72 -42.57 11.86
CA THR A 606 -57.54 -43.67 11.34
C THR A 606 -58.85 -43.70 12.14
N PRO A 607 -60.02 -43.66 11.48
CA PRO A 607 -61.29 -43.66 12.20
C PRO A 607 -61.38 -44.89 13.09
N LEU A 608 -61.56 -44.65 14.39
CA LEU A 608 -61.74 -45.68 15.40
C LEU A 608 -62.94 -46.57 14.99
N PRO A 609 -62.84 -47.92 15.05
CA PRO A 609 -63.93 -48.79 14.64
C PRO A 609 -65.21 -48.48 15.42
N THR A 610 -66.31 -48.31 14.69
CA THR A 610 -67.64 -48.02 15.21
C THR A 610 -68.09 -49.13 16.18
N SER A 611 -68.30 -48.77 17.45
CA SER A 611 -68.84 -49.67 18.46
C SER A 611 -70.30 -50.03 18.16
N THR A 612 -70.58 -51.32 18.13
CA THR A 612 -71.93 -51.90 18.02
C THR A 612 -72.66 -51.77 19.37
N PRO A 613 -73.94 -51.34 19.42
CA PRO A 613 -74.63 -51.08 20.69
C PRO A 613 -74.97 -52.38 21.44
N THR A 614 -74.69 -52.40 22.75
CA THR A 614 -75.19 -53.42 23.69
C THR A 614 -76.06 -52.74 24.77
N PRO A 615 -77.18 -53.33 25.22
CA PRO A 615 -78.27 -52.62 25.90
C PRO A 615 -78.06 -52.35 27.41
N VAL A 616 -78.84 -51.38 27.89
CA VAL A 616 -78.95 -50.84 29.26
C VAL A 616 -79.68 -51.79 30.23
N PRO A 617 -79.20 -51.94 31.49
CA PRO A 617 -80.01 -51.63 32.69
C PRO A 617 -79.15 -50.99 33.84
N THR A 618 -79.48 -49.86 34.48
CA THR A 618 -80.47 -49.52 35.54
C THR A 618 -79.80 -49.14 36.89
N ASN A 619 -79.90 -47.84 37.24
CA ASN A 619 -79.94 -47.08 38.52
C ASN A 619 -79.12 -47.44 39.81
N THR A 620 -78.20 -46.52 40.17
CA THR A 620 -78.07 -45.68 41.42
C THR A 620 -77.88 -46.37 42.80
N PRO A 621 -76.94 -45.96 43.72
CA PRO A 621 -76.85 -44.60 44.27
C PRO A 621 -75.49 -43.96 44.66
N THR A 622 -75.56 -42.63 44.76
CA THR A 622 -74.60 -41.58 45.18
C THR A 622 -74.15 -41.66 46.65
N PRO A 623 -72.91 -41.23 46.99
CA PRO A 623 -72.78 -40.15 47.99
C PRO A 623 -71.69 -39.07 47.72
N ALA A 624 -72.11 -37.85 48.08
CA ALA A 624 -71.53 -36.55 48.52
C ALA A 624 -70.04 -36.11 48.35
N PRO A 625 -69.79 -34.78 48.20
CA PRO A 625 -68.49 -34.15 47.93
C PRO A 625 -67.74 -33.65 49.18
N ILE A 626 -66.43 -33.42 49.09
CA ILE A 626 -65.64 -32.73 50.14
C ILE A 626 -64.59 -31.77 49.57
N GLN A 627 -64.52 -30.57 50.20
CA GLN A 627 -63.70 -29.39 49.91
C GLN A 627 -62.24 -29.46 50.45
N ALA A 628 -61.45 -28.45 50.06
CA ALA A 628 -60.00 -28.26 50.18
C ALA A 628 -59.43 -27.81 51.56
N THR A 629 -58.11 -27.51 51.53
CA THR A 629 -57.22 -26.69 52.43
C THR A 629 -56.51 -27.41 53.61
N PRO A 630 -55.39 -26.89 54.18
CA PRO A 630 -54.06 -26.54 53.65
C PRO A 630 -52.84 -27.05 54.50
N ILE A 631 -51.62 -26.70 54.03
CA ILE A 631 -50.23 -26.75 54.56
C ILE A 631 -50.04 -26.75 56.11
N PRO A 632 -48.98 -27.38 56.66
CA PRO A 632 -47.84 -26.56 57.14
C PRO A 632 -46.43 -27.17 56.97
N SER A 633 -45.47 -26.28 57.21
CA SER A 633 -44.01 -26.34 57.09
C SER A 633 -43.26 -27.15 58.18
N THR A 634 -41.92 -27.08 58.08
CA THR A 634 -40.82 -27.50 58.99
C THR A 634 -40.08 -28.74 58.46
N GLY A 635 -38.76 -28.85 58.45
CA GLY A 635 -37.66 -27.99 58.88
C GLY A 635 -36.35 -28.79 58.75
N GLY A 636 -35.27 -28.10 58.40
CA GLY A 636 -33.83 -28.42 58.44
C GLY A 636 -33.27 -29.84 58.67
N GLY A 637 -32.19 -30.14 57.94
CA GLY A 637 -31.01 -30.80 58.54
C GLY A 637 -30.35 -31.96 57.77
N ASN A 638 -29.39 -31.61 56.90
CA ASN A 638 -28.05 -32.21 56.72
C ASN A 638 -27.85 -33.75 56.69
N THR A 639 -27.31 -34.29 55.58
CA THR A 639 -25.97 -34.95 55.48
C THR A 639 -25.86 -35.84 54.22
N GLY A 640 -24.73 -35.71 53.50
CA GLY A 640 -24.03 -36.88 52.91
C GLY A 640 -24.12 -37.16 51.40
N GLY A 641 -23.35 -36.41 50.60
CA GLY A 641 -22.27 -36.94 49.72
C GLY A 641 -22.58 -37.71 48.43
N GLY A 642 -22.05 -37.21 47.29
CA GLY A 642 -21.54 -38.07 46.21
C GLY A 642 -21.64 -37.57 44.76
N ASN A 643 -20.63 -36.80 44.33
CA ASN A 643 -20.01 -36.68 42.98
C ASN A 643 -20.82 -36.38 41.69
N GLY A 644 -20.46 -35.27 41.03
CA GLY A 644 -20.67 -35.08 39.59
C GLY A 644 -20.33 -33.68 39.06
N PHE A 645 -19.07 -33.50 38.62
CA PHE A 645 -18.53 -32.50 37.66
C PHE A 645 -19.27 -31.16 37.46
N GLY A 646 -18.77 -30.09 38.08
CA GLY A 646 -19.20 -28.71 37.83
C GLY A 646 -18.52 -28.11 36.59
N ALA A 647 -19.33 -27.56 35.69
CA ALA A 647 -18.89 -26.63 34.67
C ALA A 647 -18.65 -25.25 35.31
N ASN A 648 -17.46 -24.68 35.13
CA ASN A 648 -17.18 -23.29 35.47
C ASN A 648 -17.98 -22.38 34.53
N VAL A 649 -19.01 -21.73 35.05
CA VAL A 649 -19.67 -20.60 34.39
C VAL A 649 -18.80 -19.36 34.65
N PRO A 650 -18.30 -18.65 33.62
CA PRO A 650 -17.63 -17.38 33.83
C PRO A 650 -18.62 -16.36 34.43
N PRO A 651 -18.19 -15.47 35.33
CA PRO A 651 -19.08 -14.50 35.96
C PRO A 651 -19.67 -13.57 34.90
N ALA A 652 -20.95 -13.24 35.06
CA ALA A 652 -21.64 -12.21 34.27
C ALA A 652 -20.80 -10.92 34.29
N GLY A 653 -20.29 -10.54 33.13
CA GLY A 653 -19.67 -9.24 32.92
C GLY A 653 -20.72 -8.15 33.14
N SER A 654 -20.70 -7.55 34.33
CA SER A 654 -21.46 -6.35 34.63
C SER A 654 -20.98 -5.22 33.72
N ILE A 655 -21.79 -4.81 32.74
CA ILE A 655 -21.65 -3.52 32.08
C ILE A 655 -22.00 -2.45 33.12
N VAL A 656 -20.99 -1.93 33.81
CA VAL A 656 -21.14 -0.81 34.74
C VAL A 656 -21.18 0.48 33.92
N GLY A 657 -22.41 0.96 33.64
CA GLY A 657 -22.69 2.36 33.32
C GLY A 657 -23.18 2.65 31.89
N GLY A 658 -24.48 2.93 31.77
CA GLY A 658 -25.07 3.76 30.71
C GLY A 658 -25.32 3.13 29.33
N PHE A 659 -24.77 1.96 29.03
CA PHE A 659 -25.01 1.30 27.73
C PHE A 659 -26.32 0.50 27.76
N GLU A 660 -27.27 0.93 26.95
CA GLU A 660 -28.55 0.26 26.73
C GLU A 660 -28.46 -0.57 25.44
N TYR A 661 -28.94 -1.82 25.47
CA TYR A 661 -28.91 -2.72 24.32
C TYR A 661 -30.26 -3.42 24.16
N GLY A 662 -30.51 -3.92 22.94
CA GLY A 662 -31.78 -4.49 22.55
C GLY A 662 -31.66 -5.53 21.45
N GLY A 663 -32.81 -6.08 21.05
CA GLY A 663 -32.90 -7.10 20.02
C GLY A 663 -34.04 -6.82 19.04
N HIS A 664 -33.87 -7.28 17.80
CA HIS A 664 -34.96 -7.32 16.81
C HIS A 664 -35.89 -8.48 17.14
N VAL A 665 -37.20 -8.20 17.21
CA VAL A 665 -38.23 -9.23 17.39
C VAL A 665 -39.30 -9.12 16.30
N THR A 666 -39.87 -10.26 15.92
CA THR A 666 -40.94 -10.33 14.91
C THR A 666 -42.28 -9.82 15.43
N SER A 667 -42.47 -9.71 16.76
CA SER A 667 -43.66 -9.14 17.38
C SER A 667 -43.38 -8.65 18.81
N ALA A 668 -43.82 -7.43 19.12
CA ALA A 668 -43.74 -6.86 20.46
C ALA A 668 -44.64 -7.56 21.50
N ASN A 669 -45.58 -8.41 21.06
CA ASN A 669 -46.50 -9.14 21.94
C ASN A 669 -46.03 -10.55 22.27
N SER A 670 -44.87 -11.00 21.78
CA SER A 670 -44.38 -12.36 21.98
C SER A 670 -43.93 -12.60 23.43
N PRO A 671 -44.62 -13.44 24.24
CA PRO A 671 -44.23 -13.68 25.63
C PRO A 671 -42.84 -14.33 25.74
N ARG A 672 -42.47 -15.14 24.74
CA ARG A 672 -41.16 -15.79 24.64
C ARG A 672 -40.05 -14.76 24.39
N ALA A 673 -40.27 -13.81 23.47
CA ALA A 673 -39.28 -12.77 23.17
C ALA A 673 -39.12 -11.81 24.35
N ILE A 674 -40.24 -11.38 24.94
CA ILE A 674 -40.25 -10.53 26.16
C ILE A 674 -39.45 -11.20 27.28
N GLY A 675 -39.73 -12.47 27.57
CA GLY A 675 -39.03 -13.21 28.63
C GLY A 675 -37.54 -13.39 28.36
N ALA A 676 -37.16 -13.70 27.11
CA ALA A 676 -35.76 -13.84 26.73
C ALA A 676 -35.00 -12.52 26.86
N MET A 677 -35.56 -11.42 26.35
CA MET A 677 -34.93 -10.09 26.39
C MET A 677 -34.81 -9.56 27.83
N GLN A 678 -35.82 -9.77 28.68
CA GLN A 678 -35.76 -9.43 30.10
C GLN A 678 -34.69 -10.24 30.83
N SER A 679 -34.60 -11.55 30.57
CA SER A 679 -33.56 -12.40 31.17
C SER A 679 -32.15 -12.02 30.72
N ALA A 680 -32.03 -11.49 29.50
CA ALA A 680 -30.79 -11.03 28.92
C ALA A 680 -30.43 -9.59 29.31
N GLY A 681 -31.22 -8.90 30.14
CA GLY A 681 -30.93 -7.53 30.60
C GLY A 681 -31.09 -6.45 29.53
N MET A 682 -31.78 -6.74 28.42
CA MET A 682 -32.04 -5.80 27.34
C MET A 682 -33.08 -4.74 27.76
N SER A 683 -32.92 -3.53 27.26
CA SER A 683 -33.83 -2.40 27.50
C SER A 683 -34.48 -1.86 26.22
N TRP A 684 -33.98 -2.25 25.04
CA TRP A 684 -34.54 -1.86 23.74
C TRP A 684 -35.15 -3.04 22.97
N MET A 685 -36.21 -2.77 22.22
CA MET A 685 -36.87 -3.71 21.30
C MET A 685 -36.97 -3.08 19.92
N LYS A 686 -36.48 -3.77 18.89
CA LYS A 686 -36.66 -3.37 17.48
C LYS A 686 -37.77 -4.20 16.84
N VAL A 687 -38.73 -3.55 16.20
CA VAL A 687 -39.77 -4.22 15.40
C VAL A 687 -39.87 -3.55 14.05
N GLN A 688 -39.99 -4.35 12.99
CA GLN A 688 -40.15 -3.85 11.64
C GLN A 688 -41.63 -3.65 11.27
N ILE A 689 -41.97 -2.48 10.72
CA ILE A 689 -43.31 -2.12 10.26
C ILE A 689 -43.22 -1.65 8.81
N ARG A 690 -44.08 -2.19 7.94
CA ARG A 690 -44.08 -1.87 6.50
C ARG A 690 -45.14 -0.80 6.21
N TYR A 691 -44.81 0.22 5.42
CA TYR A 691 -45.76 1.26 5.02
C TYR A 691 -47.00 0.65 4.33
N PRO A 692 -48.23 1.13 4.60
CA PRO A 692 -48.64 2.14 5.58
C PRO A 692 -49.23 1.55 6.88
N GLN A 693 -48.69 0.44 7.39
CA GLN A 693 -49.22 -0.24 8.58
C GLN A 693 -49.15 0.65 9.84
N ASP A 694 -50.14 0.54 10.73
CA ASP A 694 -50.15 1.26 12.01
C ASP A 694 -49.22 0.59 13.04
N ALA A 695 -48.32 1.39 13.62
CA ALA A 695 -47.36 0.94 14.63
C ALA A 695 -47.86 1.13 16.07
N SER A 696 -48.98 1.82 16.30
CA SER A 696 -49.44 2.23 17.63
C SER A 696 -49.60 1.07 18.62
N GLY A 697 -50.14 -0.06 18.16
CA GLY A 697 -50.31 -1.27 18.97
C GLY A 697 -48.99 -1.94 19.34
N THR A 698 -48.02 -1.93 18.43
CA THR A 698 -46.66 -2.47 18.66
C THR A 698 -45.89 -1.62 19.66
N ILE A 699 -45.97 -0.29 19.53
CA ILE A 699 -45.35 0.66 20.46
C ILE A 699 -45.93 0.47 21.86
N SER A 700 -47.25 0.45 21.98
CA SER A 700 -47.95 0.25 23.25
C SER A 700 -47.60 -1.09 23.90
N ALA A 701 -47.46 -2.16 23.11
CA ALA A 701 -47.08 -3.49 23.59
C ALA A 701 -45.66 -3.52 24.15
N ALA A 702 -44.69 -2.90 23.45
CA ALA A 702 -43.30 -2.84 23.90
C ALA A 702 -43.14 -2.01 25.18
N HIS A 703 -43.80 -0.85 25.24
CA HIS A 703 -43.85 -0.02 26.46
C HIS A 703 -44.53 -0.74 27.62
N GLY A 704 -45.64 -1.43 27.35
CA GLY A 704 -46.35 -2.25 28.34
C GLY A 704 -45.51 -3.41 28.89
N ALA A 705 -44.55 -3.90 28.10
CA ALA A 705 -43.58 -4.93 28.49
C ALA A 705 -42.30 -4.35 29.14
N GLY A 706 -42.17 -3.03 29.24
CA GLY A 706 -41.06 -2.33 29.91
C GLY A 706 -39.84 -2.04 29.03
N PHE A 707 -39.95 -2.12 27.71
CA PHE A 707 -38.87 -1.80 26.76
C PHE A 707 -39.03 -0.41 26.14
N LYS A 708 -37.92 0.21 25.75
CA LYS A 708 -37.90 1.27 24.72
C LYS A 708 -38.02 0.63 23.35
N ILE A 709 -38.67 1.30 22.39
CA ILE A 709 -38.92 0.75 21.06
C ILE A 709 -38.25 1.54 19.92
N LEU A 710 -37.51 0.81 19.09
CA LEU A 710 -37.05 1.24 17.78
C LEU A 710 -37.98 0.66 16.71
N ILE A 711 -38.64 1.52 15.93
CA ILE A 711 -39.44 1.08 14.78
C ILE A 711 -38.58 1.14 13.53
N GLY A 712 -38.26 -0.03 12.97
CA GLY A 712 -37.66 -0.13 11.63
C GLY A 712 -38.75 0.01 10.58
N THR A 713 -38.64 1.00 9.71
CA THR A 713 -39.67 1.27 8.69
C THR A 713 -39.22 0.83 7.32
N VAL A 714 -40.11 0.15 6.60
CA VAL A 714 -39.85 -0.32 5.24
C VAL A 714 -40.88 0.26 4.28
N GLY A 715 -40.40 0.93 3.23
CA GLY A 715 -41.21 1.43 2.13
C GLY A 715 -41.36 0.41 1.00
N ASN A 716 -42.08 0.79 -0.06
CA ASN A 716 -42.16 0.04 -1.30
C ASN A 716 -41.36 0.78 -2.40
N PRO A 717 -40.22 0.24 -2.87
CA PRO A 717 -39.40 0.87 -3.91
C PRO A 717 -40.16 1.13 -5.23
N ALA A 718 -41.11 0.26 -5.59
CA ALA A 718 -41.92 0.43 -6.80
C ALA A 718 -42.90 1.62 -6.68
N GLU A 719 -43.45 1.85 -5.48
CA GLU A 719 -44.32 3.00 -5.21
C GLU A 719 -43.54 4.31 -5.07
N LEU A 720 -42.31 4.26 -4.57
CA LEU A 720 -41.40 5.41 -4.60
C LEU A 720 -41.05 5.80 -6.05
N GLY A 721 -40.71 4.81 -6.89
CA GLY A 721 -40.42 5.02 -8.31
C GLY A 721 -41.60 5.54 -9.12
N ALA A 722 -42.83 5.10 -8.81
CA ALA A 722 -44.05 5.54 -9.48
C ALA A 722 -44.66 6.84 -8.91
N GLY A 723 -44.50 7.08 -7.60
CA GLY A 723 -45.19 8.14 -6.85
C GLY A 723 -44.37 9.40 -6.58
N GLY A 724 -43.04 9.35 -6.76
CA GLY A 724 -42.13 10.50 -6.64
C GLY A 724 -42.33 11.32 -5.36
N SER A 725 -42.42 12.65 -5.49
CA SER A 725 -42.59 13.56 -4.34
C SER A 725 -43.89 13.33 -3.55
N GLY A 726 -44.94 12.79 -4.18
CA GLY A 726 -46.22 12.51 -3.52
C GLY A 726 -46.15 11.32 -2.56
N TYR A 727 -45.45 10.26 -2.95
CA TYR A 727 -45.17 9.11 -2.07
C TYR A 727 -44.27 9.53 -0.90
N ILE A 728 -43.22 10.32 -1.16
CA ILE A 728 -42.32 10.83 -0.10
C ILE A 728 -43.10 11.64 0.95
N GLN A 729 -44.04 12.51 0.54
CA GLN A 729 -44.89 13.27 1.47
C GLN A 729 -45.80 12.36 2.32
N GLN A 730 -46.39 11.33 1.72
CA GLN A 730 -47.26 10.40 2.44
C GLN A 730 -46.48 9.49 3.38
N TYR A 731 -45.30 9.04 2.96
CA TYR A 731 -44.37 8.26 3.79
C TYR A 731 -43.89 9.10 4.99
N ALA A 732 -43.52 10.36 4.77
CA ALA A 732 -43.15 11.29 5.84
C ALA A 732 -44.31 11.56 6.82
N ALA A 733 -45.54 11.72 6.33
CA ALA A 733 -46.72 11.87 7.18
C ALA A 733 -47.01 10.61 8.02
N TRP A 734 -46.77 9.43 7.45
CA TRP A 734 -46.88 8.15 8.16
C TRP A 734 -45.80 8.00 9.25
N LEU A 735 -44.54 8.35 8.96
CA LEU A 735 -43.48 8.41 9.97
C LEU A 735 -43.81 9.38 11.11
N ALA A 736 -44.40 10.53 10.78
CA ALA A 736 -44.87 11.49 11.78
C ALA A 736 -45.97 10.88 12.68
N GLY A 737 -46.83 10.00 12.14
CA GLY A 737 -47.80 9.23 12.90
C GLY A 737 -47.14 8.23 13.87
N ILE A 738 -46.08 7.54 13.44
CA ILE A 738 -45.31 6.63 14.29
C ILE A 738 -44.62 7.39 15.45
N ALA A 739 -44.04 8.56 15.14
CA ALA A 739 -43.46 9.42 16.17
C ALA A 739 -44.53 9.94 17.15
N ALA A 740 -45.70 10.36 16.65
CA ALA A 740 -46.81 10.81 17.49
C ALA A 740 -47.41 9.70 18.36
N ALA A 741 -47.32 8.44 17.92
CA ALA A 741 -47.71 7.26 18.70
C ALA A 741 -46.71 6.91 19.82
N GLY A 742 -45.56 7.59 19.89
CA GLY A 742 -44.63 7.50 21.01
C GLY A 742 -43.43 6.58 20.81
N ALA A 743 -43.03 6.25 19.58
CA ALA A 743 -41.81 5.48 19.36
C ALA A 743 -40.56 6.18 19.95
N ASP A 744 -39.70 5.43 20.64
CA ASP A 744 -38.47 5.98 21.25
C ASP A 744 -37.37 6.25 20.21
N ALA A 745 -37.39 5.51 19.11
CA ALA A 745 -36.56 5.74 17.92
C ALA A 745 -37.24 5.22 16.65
N ILE A 746 -36.88 5.79 15.51
CA ILE A 746 -37.36 5.37 14.18
C ILE A 746 -36.15 5.24 13.26
N GLU A 747 -35.99 4.06 12.65
CA GLU A 747 -35.02 3.80 11.60
C GLU A 747 -35.75 3.83 10.25
N VAL A 748 -35.33 4.75 9.39
CA VAL A 748 -36.06 5.09 8.17
C VAL A 748 -35.47 4.34 6.98
N TRP A 749 -36.30 3.55 6.29
CA TRP A 749 -35.91 2.81 5.07
C TRP A 749 -34.81 1.76 5.33
N ASN A 750 -35.10 0.83 6.22
CA ASN A 750 -34.14 -0.19 6.67
C ASN A 750 -33.95 -1.38 5.69
N GLU A 751 -34.66 -1.39 4.56
CA GLU A 751 -34.50 -2.39 3.49
C GLU A 751 -34.52 -1.64 2.14
N PRO A 752 -33.61 -1.95 1.20
CA PRO A 752 -33.49 -1.27 -0.09
C PRO A 752 -34.74 -1.39 -0.97
#